data_AF-A0A358M3C0-F1
#
_entry.id   AF-A0A358M3C0-F1
#
_cell.length_a   1.000
_cell.length_b   1.000
_cell.length_c   1.000
_cell.angle_alpha   90.00
_cell.angle_beta   90.00
_cell.angle_gamma   90.00
#
_symmetry.space_group_name_H-M   'P 1'
#
loop_
_entity.id
_entity.type
_entity.pdbx_description
1 polymer ?
#
loop_
_entity_poly.entity_id
_entity_poly.type
_entity_poly.pdbx_seq_one_letter_code
_entity_poly.pdbx_strand_id
1 'polypeptide(L)'
;IVGNTRETVSLAGEWESFTDDASGGEIPQSVPETLVSGGTVSLPSYSALPEGETRIWYRKTISLANPPAEVVLLDFGSSQGAAAVYVNGALAGENIAPLLHTGENTIVLLEQTSDASVSGACFADRIELVFSSAPAIVSVDSETDPEAGTVSFALSLFNPREEDVKTDVSITVYDPDGAEKGSFLLEGIDILAGGNTTANVSGIEIEDFTEKNVWTAENPYVYTAEIITSGDRITVPFALRGGQLFGTEGYRYGMDLIVSDFFANPKNSGYTWNREWINSFFELLKEIGWNVVAYRGGALPELWQEAALYQGILLVDQNGNEEWAKAQDALWTQETDLAAKCEELRQSDADGVIVPVLYSAAEGLYSDAPAFSGVGKMRLKNIFTGTGASAPAEEAPQEEGNAFVRFFQGIVSYFKEMINKTFIRDNRYKLFLEGLGNTLLVAVASTGFGVIIGMLIAIVKVWNHQTILAKKKNPVLRFLNFLAEFYTTVIRGTPVVVQLLITYNVIFVFSDRAVLIGIFAFSINSGAYVSEIIRAGINSVDKGQTEAGRSLGLSQVTTMKSIVLPQAFKNILPALGNEFIAVLKETSVIGYLGVIDLTRAGELVRSRTADAFFTLLFVALIYLILVFGLSAVFKRFERRLNRSDRN
;
A
#
# COMPACT_ATOMS: atom_id res chain seq x y z
N ILE A 1 18.54 15.85 39.15
CA ILE A 1 19.59 16.08 38.14
C ILE A 1 20.95 15.88 38.79
N VAL A 2 21.83 15.11 38.15
CA VAL A 2 23.24 14.95 38.56
C VAL A 2 24.13 15.27 37.36
N GLY A 3 24.91 16.35 37.45
CA GLY A 3 25.63 16.89 36.29
C GLY A 3 24.65 17.38 35.22
N ASN A 4 24.84 16.94 33.98
CA ASN A 4 23.95 17.17 32.84
C ASN A 4 22.95 16.01 32.60
N THR A 5 22.90 14.98 33.44
CA THR A 5 21.91 13.91 33.29
C THR A 5 20.53 14.35 33.77
N ARG A 6 19.56 14.38 32.83
CA ARG A 6 18.13 14.62 33.11
C ARG A 6 17.56 13.59 34.08
N GLU A 7 16.49 13.96 34.77
CA GLU A 7 15.77 13.10 35.70
C GLU A 7 14.30 13.02 35.29
N THR A 8 13.76 11.81 35.15
CA THR A 8 12.39 11.59 34.68
C THR A 8 11.55 10.97 35.79
N VAL A 9 10.37 11.54 36.05
CA VAL A 9 9.45 11.10 37.11
C VAL A 9 8.08 10.80 36.51
N SER A 10 7.63 9.55 36.63
CA SER A 10 6.30 9.15 36.15
C SER A 10 5.18 9.70 37.05
N LEU A 11 4.14 10.24 36.41
CA LEU A 11 2.88 10.66 37.03
C LEU A 11 1.76 9.61 36.86
N ALA A 12 2.10 8.37 36.52
CA ALA A 12 1.15 7.26 36.41
C ALA A 12 0.43 6.93 37.74
N GLY A 13 -0.62 6.10 37.66
CA GLY A 13 -1.51 5.74 38.76
C GLY A 13 -2.71 6.67 38.87
N GLU A 14 -3.36 6.72 40.03
CA GLU A 14 -4.62 7.48 40.23
C GLU A 14 -4.49 8.99 39.95
N TRP A 15 -5.53 9.54 39.33
CA TRP A 15 -5.86 10.95 39.10
C TRP A 15 -7.33 11.18 39.50
N GLU A 16 -7.69 12.39 39.89
CA GLU A 16 -9.09 12.79 40.08
C GLU A 16 -9.67 13.27 38.74
N SER A 17 -10.87 12.82 38.35
CA SER A 17 -11.53 13.25 37.11
C SER A 17 -12.69 14.23 37.38
N PHE A 18 -12.91 15.15 36.44
CA PHE A 18 -14.00 16.13 36.48
C PHE A 18 -14.56 16.44 35.09
N THR A 19 -15.84 16.79 35.01
CA THR A 19 -16.46 17.38 33.81
C THR A 19 -16.93 18.81 34.09
N ASP A 20 -17.24 19.56 33.03
CA ASP A 20 -17.85 20.88 33.10
C ASP A 20 -19.12 20.93 32.24
N ASP A 21 -20.00 21.91 32.47
CA ASP A 21 -21.25 22.04 31.71
C ASP A 21 -21.04 22.59 30.27
N ALA A 22 -19.80 22.78 29.81
CA ALA A 22 -19.48 23.55 28.60
C ALA A 22 -19.10 22.66 27.40
N SER A 23 -20.10 22.34 26.57
CA SER A 23 -19.90 21.61 25.32
C SER A 23 -19.29 22.47 24.21
N GLY A 24 -18.06 22.13 23.79
CA GLY A 24 -17.35 22.69 22.63
C GLY A 24 -16.99 24.18 22.66
N GLY A 25 -15.69 24.51 22.70
CA GLY A 25 -15.24 25.91 22.62
C GLY A 25 -13.72 26.10 22.56
N GLU A 26 -13.27 27.34 22.67
CA GLU A 26 -11.85 27.67 22.84
C GLU A 26 -11.29 27.10 24.16
N ILE A 27 -9.99 26.81 24.18
CA ILE A 27 -9.27 26.32 25.36
C ILE A 27 -9.30 27.41 26.47
N PRO A 28 -9.81 27.11 27.68
CA PRO A 28 -9.83 28.08 28.78
C PRO A 28 -8.43 28.55 29.18
N GLN A 29 -8.28 29.82 29.54
CA GLN A 29 -6.99 30.36 30.03
C GLN A 29 -6.68 30.01 31.50
N SER A 30 -7.66 29.45 32.22
CA SER A 30 -7.54 28.97 33.60
C SER A 30 -8.51 27.82 33.84
N VAL A 31 -8.24 27.02 34.88
CA VAL A 31 -9.14 25.94 35.32
C VAL A 31 -10.49 26.52 35.81
N PRO A 32 -11.66 26.00 35.40
CA PRO A 32 -12.97 26.47 35.86
C PRO A 32 -13.21 26.31 37.37
N GLU A 33 -13.96 27.24 37.97
CA GLU A 33 -14.37 27.13 39.38
C GLU A 33 -15.49 26.09 39.59
N THR A 34 -16.32 25.86 38.57
CA THR A 34 -17.46 24.92 38.59
C THR A 34 -17.12 23.64 37.84
N LEU A 35 -16.40 22.74 38.52
CA LEU A 35 -16.09 21.39 38.05
C LEU A 35 -16.94 20.36 38.80
N VAL A 36 -17.59 19.45 38.06
CA VAL A 36 -18.34 18.33 38.63
C VAL A 36 -17.40 17.13 38.75
N SER A 37 -17.27 16.53 39.94
CA SER A 37 -16.35 15.40 40.13
C SER A 37 -16.89 14.12 39.48
N GLY A 38 -16.08 13.52 38.62
CA GLY A 38 -16.33 12.24 37.94
C GLY A 38 -15.77 11.02 38.68
N GLY A 39 -15.02 11.21 39.77
CA GLY A 39 -14.42 10.15 40.57
C GLY A 39 -12.88 10.11 40.46
N THR A 40 -12.30 8.92 40.54
CA THR A 40 -10.87 8.69 40.26
C THR A 40 -10.69 7.79 39.04
N VAL A 41 -9.56 7.95 38.38
CA VAL A 41 -9.14 7.19 37.19
C VAL A 41 -7.64 6.95 37.27
N SER A 42 -7.20 5.74 36.94
CA SER A 42 -5.76 5.47 36.80
C SER A 42 -5.31 5.87 35.40
N LEU A 43 -4.34 6.78 35.28
CA LEU A 43 -3.69 7.11 34.02
C LEU A 43 -2.26 6.54 34.02
N PRO A 44 -1.68 6.16 32.86
CA PRO A 44 -2.29 6.18 31.54
C PRO A 44 -3.41 5.15 31.36
N SER A 45 -4.43 5.48 30.59
CA SER A 45 -5.54 4.57 30.27
C SER A 45 -6.15 4.89 28.92
N TYR A 46 -6.70 3.85 28.28
CA TYR A 46 -7.69 4.04 27.23
C TYR A 46 -9.08 4.14 27.86
N SER A 47 -9.73 5.28 27.72
CA SER A 47 -11.12 5.48 28.12
C SER A 47 -11.76 6.43 27.12
N ALA A 48 -12.95 6.09 26.62
CA ALA A 48 -13.78 7.08 25.95
C ALA A 48 -14.24 8.15 26.95
N LEU A 49 -14.46 9.37 26.46
CA LEU A 49 -15.19 10.38 27.22
C LEU A 49 -16.57 9.86 27.64
N PRO A 50 -17.12 10.30 28.79
CA PRO A 50 -18.48 9.94 29.19
C PRO A 50 -19.50 10.33 28.09
N GLU A 51 -20.55 9.53 27.93
CA GLU A 51 -21.50 9.68 26.82
C GLU A 51 -22.16 11.08 26.80
N GLY A 52 -21.86 11.85 25.74
CA GLY A 52 -22.35 13.22 25.55
C GLY A 52 -21.39 14.33 26.03
N GLU A 53 -20.31 13.99 26.73
CA GLU A 53 -19.27 14.95 27.12
C GLU A 53 -18.32 15.24 25.95
N THR A 54 -17.81 16.47 25.90
CA THR A 54 -16.77 16.88 24.92
C THR A 54 -15.46 17.30 25.58
N ARG A 55 -15.42 17.34 26.92
CA ARG A 55 -14.30 17.74 27.75
C ARG A 55 -14.21 16.88 28.99
N ILE A 56 -13.00 16.59 29.43
CA ILE A 56 -12.72 16.01 30.74
C ILE A 56 -11.44 16.63 31.30
N TRP A 57 -11.43 16.81 32.62
CA TRP A 57 -10.32 17.40 33.36
C TRP A 57 -9.74 16.35 34.30
N TYR A 58 -8.42 16.18 34.30
CA TYR A 58 -7.72 15.28 35.23
C TYR A 58 -6.84 16.09 36.16
N ARG A 59 -6.94 15.88 37.48
CA ARG A 59 -6.13 16.57 38.49
C ARG A 59 -5.26 15.60 39.27
N LYS A 60 -4.01 16.01 39.53
CA LYS A 60 -3.10 15.31 40.44
C LYS A 60 -2.23 16.30 41.19
N THR A 61 -2.11 16.10 42.49
CA THR A 61 -1.19 16.85 43.35
C THR A 61 0.12 16.09 43.46
N ILE A 62 1.23 16.78 43.23
CA ILE A 62 2.59 16.28 43.43
C ILE A 62 3.29 17.12 44.50
N SER A 63 4.34 16.60 45.13
CA SER A 63 5.14 17.37 46.09
C SER A 63 6.61 17.37 45.70
N LEU A 64 7.17 18.55 45.46
CA LEU A 64 8.57 18.73 45.11
C LEU A 64 9.41 18.97 46.37
N ALA A 65 10.29 18.03 46.68
CA ALA A 65 11.19 18.12 47.84
C ALA A 65 12.28 19.20 47.70
N ASN A 66 12.61 19.57 46.46
CA ASN A 66 13.61 20.57 46.10
C ASN A 66 12.97 21.69 45.25
N PRO A 67 13.66 22.82 45.00
CA PRO A 67 13.27 23.76 43.94
C PRO A 67 13.18 23.05 42.57
N PRO A 68 12.29 23.50 41.66
CA PRO A 68 12.23 22.95 40.31
C PRO A 68 13.55 23.15 39.57
N ALA A 69 13.80 22.27 38.59
CA ALA A 69 14.92 22.43 37.67
C ALA A 69 14.70 23.65 36.74
N GLU A 70 15.76 24.08 36.05
CA GLU A 70 15.70 25.19 35.08
C GLU A 70 14.75 24.89 33.92
N VAL A 71 14.72 23.64 33.46
CA VAL A 71 13.74 23.11 32.53
C VAL A 71 12.97 21.97 33.19
N VAL A 72 11.65 22.05 33.16
CA VAL A 72 10.76 20.92 33.46
C VAL A 72 9.79 20.79 32.30
N LEU A 73 9.90 19.70 31.56
CA LEU A 73 8.98 19.35 30.47
C LEU A 73 7.97 18.32 30.97
N LEU A 74 6.77 18.34 30.41
CA LEU A 74 5.74 17.32 30.67
C LEU A 74 5.56 16.50 29.39
N ASP A 75 6.00 15.25 29.44
CA ASP A 75 5.91 14.29 28.34
C ASP A 75 4.59 13.51 28.42
N PHE A 76 3.91 13.39 27.28
CA PHE A 76 2.69 12.61 27.11
C PHE A 76 2.84 11.49 26.07
N GLY A 77 4.07 11.24 25.59
CA GLY A 77 4.37 10.35 24.47
C GLY A 77 3.53 10.64 23.22
N SER A 78 3.12 9.55 22.56
CA SER A 78 2.33 9.55 21.32
C SER A 78 0.81 9.77 21.51
N SER A 79 0.38 10.34 22.63
CA SER A 79 -1.04 10.56 22.91
C SER A 79 -1.71 11.64 22.00
N GLN A 80 -3.04 11.59 21.90
CA GLN A 80 -3.83 12.55 21.11
C GLN A 80 -4.56 13.62 21.96
N GLY A 81 -4.51 13.54 23.29
CA GLY A 81 -5.56 14.11 24.14
C GLY A 81 -5.26 15.31 25.01
N ALA A 82 -4.00 15.71 25.21
CA ALA A 82 -3.72 16.97 25.87
C ALA A 82 -4.20 18.13 24.98
N ALA A 83 -5.38 18.69 25.28
CA ALA A 83 -5.84 19.94 24.70
C ALA A 83 -5.20 21.13 25.45
N ALA A 84 -5.01 21.01 26.77
CA ALA A 84 -4.26 21.96 27.57
C ALA A 84 -3.68 21.36 28.85
N VAL A 85 -2.68 22.03 29.41
CA VAL A 85 -2.04 21.71 30.69
C VAL A 85 -2.09 22.96 31.56
N TYR A 86 -2.44 22.79 32.84
CA TYR A 86 -2.38 23.85 33.84
C TYR A 86 -1.55 23.40 35.03
N VAL A 87 -0.72 24.30 35.54
CA VAL A 87 0.09 24.08 36.74
C VAL A 87 -0.23 25.18 37.72
N ASN A 88 -0.64 24.79 38.93
CA ASN A 88 -1.08 25.71 39.99
C ASN A 88 -2.17 26.71 39.53
N GLY A 89 -3.04 26.28 38.60
CA GLY A 89 -4.16 27.05 38.05
C GLY A 89 -3.85 27.89 36.81
N ALA A 90 -2.58 28.11 36.48
CA ALA A 90 -2.15 28.84 35.29
C ALA A 90 -1.93 27.91 34.09
N LEU A 91 -2.33 28.35 32.89
CA LEU A 91 -2.06 27.64 31.63
C LEU A 91 -0.55 27.52 31.40
N ALA A 92 -0.07 26.31 31.10
CA ALA A 92 1.34 26.01 30.96
C ALA A 92 1.82 26.08 29.51
N GLY A 93 3.08 26.49 29.32
CA GLY A 93 3.80 26.41 28.04
C GLY A 93 4.73 25.20 27.96
N GLU A 94 5.65 25.19 27.00
CA GLU A 94 6.60 24.08 26.76
C GLU A 94 7.45 23.74 28.01
N ASN A 95 7.89 24.76 28.75
CA ASN A 95 8.57 24.62 30.03
C ASN A 95 7.63 24.99 31.19
N ILE A 96 7.35 24.04 32.07
CA ILE A 96 6.47 24.25 33.22
C ILE A 96 7.21 24.68 34.49
N ALA A 97 8.55 24.69 34.48
CA ALA A 97 9.38 25.08 35.62
C ALA A 97 8.97 26.42 36.28
N PRO A 98 8.62 27.50 35.54
CA PRO A 98 8.24 28.78 36.15
C PRO A 98 6.93 28.75 36.95
N LEU A 99 6.09 27.72 36.74
CA LEU A 99 4.80 27.55 37.43
C LEU A 99 4.91 26.64 38.65
N LEU A 100 6.04 25.93 38.82
CA LEU A 100 6.30 25.01 39.92
C LEU A 100 7.00 25.71 41.09
N HIS A 101 6.77 25.20 42.30
CA HIS A 101 7.48 25.62 43.52
C HIS A 101 7.79 24.43 44.42
N THR A 102 8.67 24.62 45.40
CA THR A 102 8.92 23.58 46.43
C THR A 102 7.66 23.35 47.27
N GLY A 103 7.38 22.10 47.65
CA GLY A 103 6.14 21.68 48.30
C GLY A 103 5.07 21.20 47.31
N GLU A 104 3.80 21.28 47.71
CA GLU A 104 2.67 20.76 46.92
C GLU A 104 2.38 21.62 45.68
N ASN A 105 2.26 20.97 44.51
CA ASN A 105 1.87 21.58 43.25
C ASN A 105 0.69 20.80 42.66
N THR A 106 -0.25 21.51 42.04
CA THR A 106 -1.39 20.90 41.35
C THR A 106 -1.14 20.91 39.85
N ILE A 107 -1.17 19.74 39.23
CA ILE A 107 -1.20 19.58 37.77
C ILE A 107 -2.65 19.27 37.38
N VAL A 108 -3.15 19.99 36.38
CA VAL A 108 -4.45 19.72 35.74
C VAL A 108 -4.24 19.53 34.25
N LEU A 109 -4.77 18.44 33.71
CA LEU A 109 -4.79 18.14 32.29
C LEU A 109 -6.21 18.36 31.78
N LEU A 110 -6.36 19.04 30.64
CA LEU A 110 -7.62 19.14 29.91
C LEU A 110 -7.53 18.27 28.66
N GLU A 111 -8.50 17.39 28.51
CA GLU A 111 -8.81 16.70 27.27
C GLU A 111 -10.08 17.30 26.66
N GLN A 112 -10.07 17.48 25.33
CA GLN A 112 -11.20 18.03 24.58
C GLN A 112 -11.29 17.38 23.18
N THR A 113 -12.48 16.91 22.82
CA THR A 113 -12.82 16.46 21.45
C THR A 113 -13.74 17.46 20.75
N SER A 114 -13.72 17.48 19.42
CA SER A 114 -14.73 18.15 18.60
C SER A 114 -15.95 17.29 18.29
N ASP A 115 -15.88 15.98 18.59
CA ASP A 115 -16.93 15.01 18.30
C ASP A 115 -17.04 13.99 19.45
N ALA A 116 -18.17 14.02 20.17
CA ALA A 116 -18.45 13.12 21.30
C ALA A 116 -18.69 11.65 20.88
N SER A 117 -18.79 11.36 19.59
CA SER A 117 -18.87 9.98 19.06
C SER A 117 -17.51 9.34 18.77
N VAL A 118 -16.42 10.12 18.82
CA VAL A 118 -15.05 9.61 18.67
C VAL A 118 -14.54 9.10 20.02
N SER A 119 -14.56 7.77 20.21
CA SER A 119 -13.76 7.13 21.27
C SER A 119 -12.30 7.04 20.82
N GLY A 120 -11.35 7.63 21.56
CA GLY A 120 -9.94 7.65 21.18
C GLY A 120 -8.98 7.90 22.35
N ALA A 121 -7.77 7.35 22.26
CA ALA A 121 -6.72 7.47 23.27
C ALA A 121 -6.25 8.92 23.47
N CYS A 122 -6.66 9.50 24.58
CA CYS A 122 -6.24 10.84 24.95
C CYS A 122 -5.04 10.89 25.91
N PHE A 123 -4.93 9.92 26.85
CA PHE A 123 -3.76 9.74 27.73
C PHE A 123 -3.44 8.25 27.92
N ALA A 124 -3.16 7.53 26.82
CA ALA A 124 -2.86 6.10 26.82
C ALA A 124 -1.35 5.74 26.74
N ASP A 125 -0.49 6.74 26.85
CA ASP A 125 0.98 6.66 26.79
C ASP A 125 1.57 7.32 28.07
N ARG A 126 2.90 7.32 28.26
CA ARG A 126 3.55 7.89 29.46
C ARG A 126 3.04 9.28 29.80
N ILE A 127 2.94 9.57 31.10
CA ILE A 127 2.76 10.92 31.63
C ILE A 127 3.93 11.16 32.56
N GLU A 128 4.91 11.94 32.14
CA GLU A 128 6.22 12.02 32.79
C GLU A 128 6.72 13.46 32.91
N LEU A 129 7.28 13.81 34.07
CA LEU A 129 8.01 15.05 34.28
C LEU A 129 9.49 14.83 34.00
N VAL A 130 10.02 15.54 33.01
CA VAL A 130 11.42 15.50 32.61
C VAL A 130 12.12 16.76 33.13
N PHE A 131 12.92 16.59 34.18
CA PHE A 131 13.72 17.65 34.80
C PHE A 131 15.10 17.72 34.13
N SER A 132 15.43 18.86 33.53
CA SER A 132 16.67 19.09 32.78
C SER A 132 17.26 20.49 33.05
N SER A 133 18.46 20.76 32.54
CA SER A 133 19.11 22.08 32.57
C SER A 133 19.23 22.66 31.15
N ALA A 134 19.41 23.97 31.03
CA ALA A 134 19.54 24.60 29.72
C ALA A 134 20.97 24.43 29.13
N PRO A 135 21.10 24.08 27.83
CA PRO A 135 20.02 23.87 26.88
C PRO A 135 19.49 22.43 26.89
N ALA A 136 18.17 22.28 27.01
CA ALA A 136 17.50 20.99 27.11
C ALA A 136 17.16 20.42 25.72
N ILE A 137 17.23 19.09 25.58
CA ILE A 137 16.85 18.38 24.34
C ILE A 137 15.34 18.11 24.37
N VAL A 138 14.59 18.75 23.49
CA VAL A 138 13.12 18.65 23.38
C VAL A 138 12.70 17.54 22.41
N SER A 139 13.45 17.27 21.35
CA SER A 139 13.12 16.15 20.47
C SER A 139 14.37 15.56 19.84
N VAL A 140 14.27 14.26 19.53
CA VAL A 140 15.28 13.52 18.79
C VAL A 140 14.56 12.76 17.67
N ASP A 141 14.71 13.26 16.45
CA ASP A 141 14.31 12.56 15.24
C ASP A 141 15.57 11.86 14.68
N SER A 142 15.43 10.64 14.15
CA SER A 142 16.56 9.87 13.60
C SER A 142 16.20 9.26 12.24
N GLU A 143 17.20 9.19 11.35
CA GLU A 143 17.09 8.65 10.00
C GLU A 143 18.27 7.71 9.76
N THR A 144 18.00 6.48 9.33
CA THR A 144 19.02 5.44 9.13
C THR A 144 19.13 5.06 7.67
N ASP A 145 20.35 5.01 7.16
CA ASP A 145 20.67 4.39 5.86
C ASP A 145 21.39 3.05 6.12
N PRO A 146 20.68 1.92 6.03
CA PRO A 146 21.25 0.59 6.23
C PRO A 146 21.98 0.05 4.99
N GLU A 147 21.91 0.70 3.82
CA GLU A 147 22.74 0.35 2.66
C GLU A 147 24.13 1.00 2.79
N ALA A 148 24.19 2.24 3.28
CA ALA A 148 25.44 2.92 3.61
C ALA A 148 26.01 2.56 5.00
N GLY A 149 25.20 1.97 5.90
CA GLY A 149 25.61 1.69 7.28
C GLY A 149 25.75 2.96 8.12
N THR A 150 24.86 3.94 7.93
CA THR A 150 24.93 5.25 8.60
C THR A 150 23.64 5.63 9.34
N VAL A 151 23.76 6.55 10.29
CA VAL A 151 22.63 7.19 10.98
C VAL A 151 22.79 8.70 11.04
N SER A 152 21.68 9.42 10.92
CA SER A 152 21.57 10.86 11.06
C SER A 152 20.56 11.20 12.17
N PHE A 153 20.76 12.32 12.85
CA PHE A 153 19.93 12.81 13.94
C PHE A 153 19.57 14.27 13.73
N ALA A 154 18.30 14.61 13.99
CA ALA A 154 17.81 15.98 14.06
C ALA A 154 17.27 16.26 15.47
N LEU A 155 17.87 17.24 16.14
CA LEU A 155 17.62 17.56 17.54
C LEU A 155 16.93 18.91 17.67
N SER A 156 15.88 19.00 18.47
CA SER A 156 15.34 20.29 18.92
C SER A 156 15.94 20.64 20.28
N LEU A 157 16.56 21.81 20.39
CA LEU A 157 17.22 22.30 21.60
C LEU A 157 16.53 23.59 22.09
N PHE A 158 16.21 23.63 23.39
CA PHE A 158 15.50 24.75 24.04
C PHE A 158 16.39 25.46 25.06
N ASN A 159 16.36 26.80 25.04
CA ASN A 159 17.01 27.67 26.02
C ASN A 159 15.97 28.58 26.72
N PRO A 160 15.57 28.33 27.99
CA PRO A 160 14.71 29.22 28.76
C PRO A 160 15.42 30.48 29.31
N ARG A 161 16.75 30.60 29.20
CA ARG A 161 17.49 31.72 29.82
C ARG A 161 17.21 33.04 29.11
N GLU A 162 17.38 34.14 29.85
CA GLU A 162 17.37 35.50 29.31
C GLU A 162 18.66 35.86 28.52
N GLU A 163 19.64 34.95 28.49
CA GLU A 163 20.90 35.09 27.77
C GLU A 163 21.06 33.97 26.72
N ASP A 164 21.73 34.29 25.61
CA ASP A 164 22.06 33.32 24.56
C ASP A 164 23.01 32.24 25.11
N VAL A 165 22.75 30.98 24.76
CA VAL A 165 23.55 29.82 25.19
C VAL A 165 24.23 29.20 23.98
N LYS A 166 25.54 28.97 24.09
CA LYS A 166 26.32 28.19 23.12
C LYS A 166 26.59 26.80 23.69
N THR A 167 26.30 25.76 22.93
CA THR A 167 26.58 24.37 23.31
C THR A 167 27.19 23.60 22.16
N ASP A 168 28.04 22.64 22.50
CA ASP A 168 28.37 21.55 21.59
C ASP A 168 27.30 20.45 21.75
N VAL A 169 27.15 19.62 20.72
CA VAL A 169 26.35 18.39 20.74
C VAL A 169 27.28 17.23 20.43
N SER A 170 27.45 16.33 21.40
CA SER A 170 28.14 15.06 21.20
C SER A 170 27.11 13.95 21.05
N ILE A 171 27.25 13.15 19.99
CA ILE A 171 26.48 11.92 19.77
C ILE A 171 27.46 10.75 19.75
N THR A 172 27.19 9.72 20.54
CA THR A 172 27.96 8.46 20.56
C THR A 172 27.01 7.29 20.40
N VAL A 173 27.22 6.48 19.37
CA VAL A 173 26.44 5.29 19.07
C VAL A 173 27.09 4.06 19.70
N TYR A 174 26.28 3.25 20.37
CA TYR A 174 26.65 1.97 20.94
C TYR A 174 25.81 0.84 20.32
N ASP A 175 26.42 -0.35 20.22
CA ASP A 175 25.73 -1.59 19.85
C ASP A 175 24.99 -2.24 21.05
N PRO A 176 24.22 -3.34 20.86
CA PRO A 176 23.50 -4.01 21.95
C PRO A 176 24.39 -4.56 23.07
N ASP A 177 25.67 -4.84 22.77
CA ASP A 177 26.66 -5.33 23.73
C ASP A 177 27.35 -4.18 24.49
N GLY A 178 27.06 -2.92 24.13
CA GLY A 178 27.56 -1.70 24.76
C GLY A 178 28.92 -1.23 24.21
N ALA A 179 29.38 -1.75 23.07
CA ALA A 179 30.59 -1.25 22.41
C ALA A 179 30.28 0.02 21.61
N GLU A 180 31.15 1.03 21.68
CA GLU A 180 31.07 2.22 20.82
C GLU A 180 31.27 1.82 19.35
N LYS A 181 30.41 2.35 18.48
CA LYS A 181 30.38 2.07 17.03
C LYS A 181 30.47 3.30 16.15
N GLY A 182 30.54 4.49 16.73
CA GLY A 182 30.68 5.73 15.99
C GLY A 182 30.33 6.92 16.87
N SER A 183 31.01 8.03 16.66
CA SER A 183 30.75 9.27 17.40
C SER A 183 30.91 10.50 16.52
N PHE A 184 30.16 11.54 16.86
CA PHE A 184 30.15 12.82 16.16
C PHE A 184 30.07 13.96 17.17
N LEU A 185 30.82 15.04 16.91
CA LEU A 185 30.78 16.26 17.69
C LEU A 185 30.40 17.44 16.77
N LEU A 186 29.24 18.03 17.03
CA LEU A 186 28.80 19.27 16.39
C LEU A 186 29.10 20.43 17.33
N GLU A 187 30.17 21.17 17.04
CA GLU A 187 30.65 22.26 17.88
C GLU A 187 29.86 23.57 17.68
N GLY A 188 29.69 24.32 18.78
CA GLY A 188 29.40 25.74 18.75
C GLY A 188 28.00 26.14 18.30
N ILE A 189 26.97 25.38 18.65
CA ILE A 189 25.57 25.67 18.34
C ILE A 189 25.08 26.83 19.22
N ASP A 190 24.72 27.95 18.59
CA ASP A 190 24.17 29.13 19.27
C ASP A 190 22.64 29.02 19.40
N ILE A 191 22.12 29.22 20.61
CA ILE A 191 20.70 29.10 20.96
C ILE A 191 20.26 30.40 21.63
N LEU A 192 19.37 31.15 20.97
CA LEU A 192 18.93 32.46 21.44
C LEU A 192 18.21 32.39 22.79
N ALA A 193 18.27 33.48 23.56
CA ALA A 193 17.51 33.67 24.80
C ALA A 193 16.00 33.39 24.60
N GLY A 194 15.42 32.55 25.45
CA GLY A 194 14.02 32.11 25.38
C GLY A 194 13.65 31.30 24.12
N GLY A 195 14.63 30.87 23.32
CA GLY A 195 14.44 30.32 21.98
C GLY A 195 14.60 28.80 21.83
N ASN A 196 14.12 28.30 20.71
CA ASN A 196 14.35 26.94 20.20
C ASN A 196 15.28 26.98 18.98
N THR A 197 16.14 25.97 18.80
CA THR A 197 16.93 25.77 17.56
C THR A 197 16.98 24.30 17.17
N THR A 198 17.29 24.03 15.90
CA THR A 198 17.48 22.65 15.39
C THR A 198 18.95 22.37 15.13
N ALA A 199 19.48 21.29 15.71
CA ALA A 199 20.82 20.79 15.47
C ALA A 199 20.74 19.49 14.63
N ASN A 200 21.29 19.53 13.42
CA ASN A 200 21.30 18.38 12.51
C ASN A 200 22.71 17.76 12.44
N VAL A 201 22.80 16.47 12.70
CA VAL A 201 24.00 15.65 12.58
C VAL A 201 23.74 14.58 11.51
N SER A 202 24.50 14.59 10.42
CA SER A 202 24.26 13.73 9.26
C SER A 202 25.39 12.73 9.03
N GLY A 203 25.04 11.46 8.79
CA GLY A 203 25.97 10.45 8.28
C GLY A 203 27.02 9.98 9.30
N ILE A 204 26.63 9.68 10.53
CA ILE A 204 27.49 8.94 11.46
C ILE A 204 27.63 7.51 10.92
N GLU A 205 28.83 7.15 10.47
CA GLU A 205 29.18 5.79 10.03
C GLU A 205 29.22 4.82 11.21
N ILE A 206 28.75 3.59 11.00
CA ILE A 206 28.76 2.51 11.98
C ILE A 206 29.98 1.61 11.74
N GLU A 207 30.91 1.58 12.70
CA GLU A 207 32.10 0.72 12.67
C GLU A 207 31.74 -0.77 12.65
N ASP A 208 32.48 -1.57 11.87
CA ASP A 208 32.25 -2.99 11.62
C ASP A 208 30.82 -3.34 11.13
N PHE A 209 30.11 -2.42 10.47
CA PHE A 209 28.75 -2.66 9.99
C PHE A 209 28.67 -3.84 8.99
N THR A 210 27.75 -4.77 9.25
CA THR A 210 27.41 -5.88 8.36
C THR A 210 25.90 -6.16 8.38
N GLU A 211 25.41 -6.99 7.45
CA GLU A 211 24.01 -7.46 7.42
C GLU A 211 23.52 -8.07 8.74
N LYS A 212 24.42 -8.55 9.62
CA LYS A 212 24.06 -9.08 10.96
C LYS A 212 23.71 -8.00 11.98
N ASN A 213 24.17 -6.77 11.75
CA ASN A 213 23.97 -5.62 12.61
C ASN A 213 22.77 -4.78 12.12
N VAL A 214 21.92 -5.36 11.27
CA VAL A 214 20.65 -4.82 10.80
C VAL A 214 19.52 -5.46 11.61
N TRP A 215 18.51 -4.67 11.95
CA TRP A 215 17.34 -5.13 12.68
C TRP A 215 16.41 -5.95 11.79
N THR A 216 16.04 -7.14 12.26
CA THR A 216 14.96 -7.96 11.72
C THR A 216 14.08 -8.51 12.84
N ALA A 217 12.94 -9.10 12.49
CA ALA A 217 12.06 -9.73 13.48
C ALA A 217 12.71 -10.93 14.20
N GLU A 218 13.61 -11.63 13.49
CA GLU A 218 14.34 -12.79 14.00
C GLU A 218 15.61 -12.38 14.77
N ASN A 219 16.16 -11.20 14.45
CA ASN A 219 17.36 -10.62 15.06
C ASN A 219 17.13 -9.13 15.35
N PRO A 220 16.47 -8.77 16.47
CA PRO A 220 16.18 -7.39 16.82
C PRO A 220 17.45 -6.67 17.32
N TYR A 221 18.32 -6.30 16.37
CA TYR A 221 19.57 -5.60 16.65
C TYR A 221 19.30 -4.11 16.89
N VAL A 222 19.25 -3.71 18.17
CA VAL A 222 18.91 -2.34 18.61
C VAL A 222 20.15 -1.61 19.09
N TYR A 223 20.50 -0.53 18.39
CA TYR A 223 21.56 0.39 18.78
C TYR A 223 21.05 1.41 19.78
N THR A 224 21.99 2.04 20.49
CA THR A 224 21.70 3.10 21.44
C THR A 224 22.54 4.32 21.11
N ALA A 225 21.92 5.47 20.85
CA ALA A 225 22.63 6.74 20.73
C ALA A 225 22.56 7.50 22.06
N GLU A 226 23.72 7.77 22.64
CA GLU A 226 23.88 8.74 23.71
C GLU A 226 24.09 10.12 23.11
N ILE A 227 23.32 11.10 23.58
CA ILE A 227 23.33 12.47 23.08
C ILE A 227 23.53 13.41 24.26
N ILE A 228 24.60 14.20 24.22
CA ILE A 228 25.07 15.04 25.31
C ILE A 228 25.16 16.50 24.84
N THR A 229 24.55 17.41 25.60
CA THR A 229 24.79 18.86 25.53
C THR A 229 25.46 19.34 26.83
N SER A 230 25.75 20.64 26.89
CA SER A 230 26.18 21.30 28.13
C SER A 230 25.14 21.27 29.27
N GLY A 231 23.85 21.10 28.97
CA GLY A 231 22.76 21.12 29.94
C GLY A 231 22.01 19.79 30.12
N ASP A 232 22.15 18.87 29.17
CA ASP A 232 21.31 17.68 29.06
C ASP A 232 22.11 16.45 28.58
N ARG A 233 21.56 15.26 28.87
CA ARG A 233 22.07 13.96 28.40
C ARG A 233 20.89 13.02 28.30
N ILE A 234 20.63 12.53 27.09
CA ILE A 234 19.58 11.56 26.78
C ILE A 234 20.20 10.35 26.08
N THR A 235 19.56 9.21 26.24
CA THR A 235 19.92 7.95 25.60
C THR A 235 18.72 7.48 24.80
N VAL A 236 18.85 7.29 23.48
CA VAL A 236 17.74 6.94 22.58
C VAL A 236 18.04 5.63 21.83
N PRO A 237 17.15 4.63 21.87
CA PRO A 237 17.29 3.43 21.07
C PRO A 237 16.92 3.71 19.61
N PHE A 238 17.64 3.08 18.68
CA PHE A 238 17.32 3.10 17.25
C PHE A 238 17.77 1.79 16.57
N ALA A 239 17.41 1.61 15.31
CA ALA A 239 17.74 0.41 14.56
C ALA A 239 17.94 0.71 13.07
N LEU A 240 19.08 0.29 12.51
CA LEU A 240 19.25 0.28 11.06
C LEU A 240 18.37 -0.82 10.45
N ARG A 241 17.46 -0.44 9.55
CA ARG A 241 16.45 -1.35 8.95
C ARG A 241 16.08 -0.91 7.53
N GLY A 242 16.00 -1.87 6.61
CA GLY A 242 15.71 -1.61 5.19
C GLY A 242 14.23 -1.42 4.87
N GLY A 243 13.94 -0.74 3.76
CA GLY A 243 12.59 -0.65 3.21
C GLY A 243 11.99 -2.01 2.80
N GLN A 244 12.87 -2.94 2.40
CA GLN A 244 12.67 -4.36 2.63
C GLN A 244 13.51 -4.76 3.83
N LEU A 245 12.93 -5.47 4.81
CA LEU A 245 13.69 -6.17 5.84
C LEU A 245 14.72 -7.08 5.15
N PHE A 246 16.01 -6.80 5.36
CA PHE A 246 17.08 -7.33 4.51
C PHE A 246 17.12 -8.86 4.50
N GLY A 247 17.04 -9.45 3.31
CA GLY A 247 17.48 -10.83 3.03
C GLY A 247 16.66 -11.98 3.63
N THR A 248 15.94 -11.78 4.74
CA THR A 248 15.13 -12.83 5.37
C THR A 248 13.83 -13.04 4.59
N GLU A 249 13.60 -14.27 4.12
CA GLU A 249 12.28 -14.76 3.67
C GLU A 249 11.29 -14.92 4.86
N GLY A 250 11.36 -14.01 5.84
CA GLY A 250 10.47 -13.94 6.99
C GLY A 250 9.06 -13.64 6.51
N TYR A 251 8.22 -14.67 6.49
CA TYR A 251 6.79 -14.53 6.27
C TYR A 251 6.22 -13.57 7.32
N ARG A 252 5.43 -12.60 6.86
CA ARG A 252 4.71 -11.66 7.74
C ARG A 252 3.43 -12.35 8.22
N TYR A 253 3.48 -12.92 9.42
CA TYR A 253 2.29 -13.43 10.09
C TYR A 253 1.94 -12.46 11.23
N GLY A 254 0.67 -12.12 11.39
CA GLY A 254 0.28 -11.06 12.30
C GLY A 254 -1.22 -10.87 12.40
N MET A 255 -1.60 -9.89 13.21
CA MET A 255 -2.98 -9.50 13.48
C MET A 255 -3.22 -8.02 13.26
N ASP A 256 -4.46 -7.69 12.92
CA ASP A 256 -5.01 -6.36 13.15
C ASP A 256 -5.46 -6.23 14.61
N LEU A 257 -4.97 -5.19 15.27
CA LEU A 257 -5.36 -4.76 16.60
C LEU A 257 -6.11 -3.43 16.48
N ILE A 258 -7.43 -3.47 16.61
CA ILE A 258 -8.23 -2.25 16.73
C ILE A 258 -8.06 -1.73 18.16
N VAL A 259 -7.21 -0.72 18.31
CA VAL A 259 -6.74 -0.18 19.59
C VAL A 259 -7.90 0.44 20.37
N SER A 260 -8.81 1.15 19.68
CA SER A 260 -10.05 1.68 20.27
C SER A 260 -10.85 0.59 20.96
N ASP A 261 -11.10 -0.51 20.27
CA ASP A 261 -12.05 -1.54 20.70
C ASP A 261 -11.41 -2.46 21.74
N PHE A 262 -10.13 -2.79 21.56
CA PHE A 262 -9.38 -3.64 22.48
C PHE A 262 -9.27 -3.01 23.87
N PHE A 263 -8.98 -1.71 23.96
CA PHE A 263 -8.78 -1.05 25.24
C PHE A 263 -10.01 -0.28 25.77
N ALA A 264 -11.04 0.00 24.95
CA ALA A 264 -12.33 0.46 25.46
C ALA A 264 -13.02 -0.59 26.36
N ASN A 265 -12.62 -1.86 26.27
CA ASN A 265 -13.01 -2.87 27.25
C ASN A 265 -12.42 -2.53 28.64
N PRO A 266 -13.23 -2.31 29.69
CA PRO A 266 -12.73 -1.94 31.02
C PRO A 266 -11.83 -2.98 31.69
N LYS A 267 -11.81 -4.24 31.20
CA LYS A 267 -10.84 -5.25 31.64
C LYS A 267 -9.43 -5.02 31.10
N ASN A 268 -9.30 -4.26 30.01
CA ASN A 268 -8.08 -4.12 29.23
C ASN A 268 -7.46 -2.73 29.33
N SER A 269 -8.24 -1.71 29.70
CA SER A 269 -7.84 -0.29 29.69
C SER A 269 -6.54 0.04 30.41
N GLY A 270 -6.17 -0.72 31.45
CA GLY A 270 -4.91 -0.59 32.20
C GLY A 270 -3.73 -1.41 31.66
N TYR A 271 -3.92 -2.27 30.64
CA TYR A 271 -2.82 -3.00 29.99
C TYR A 271 -2.12 -2.21 28.89
N THR A 272 -2.70 -1.08 28.43
CA THR A 272 -2.06 -0.12 27.51
C THR A 272 -0.63 0.22 27.91
N TRP A 273 -0.42 0.37 29.23
CA TRP A 273 0.81 0.89 29.82
C TRP A 273 1.60 -0.15 30.63
N ASN A 274 1.24 -1.43 30.57
CA ASN A 274 1.90 -2.47 31.36
C ASN A 274 3.01 -3.16 30.54
N ARG A 275 4.27 -2.75 30.74
CA ARG A 275 5.44 -3.29 30.01
C ARG A 275 5.59 -4.82 30.15
N GLU A 276 5.32 -5.39 31.32
CA GLU A 276 5.41 -6.85 31.52
C GLU A 276 4.33 -7.60 30.71
N TRP A 277 3.11 -7.06 30.68
CA TRP A 277 2.01 -7.60 29.88
C TRP A 277 2.27 -7.46 28.37
N ILE A 278 2.77 -6.30 27.91
CA ILE A 278 3.09 -6.05 26.49
C ILE A 278 4.19 -7.00 26.01
N ASN A 279 5.24 -7.19 26.81
CA ASN A 279 6.30 -8.16 26.51
C ASN A 279 5.73 -9.58 26.42
N SER A 280 4.91 -9.99 27.41
CA SER A 280 4.26 -11.30 27.42
C SER A 280 3.33 -11.52 26.22
N PHE A 281 2.64 -10.46 25.78
CA PHE A 281 1.79 -10.48 24.60
C PHE A 281 2.61 -10.67 23.31
N PHE A 282 3.70 -9.90 23.12
CA PHE A 282 4.59 -10.07 21.97
C PHE A 282 5.37 -11.40 21.97
N GLU A 283 5.70 -11.94 23.14
CA GLU A 283 6.26 -13.28 23.28
C GLU A 283 5.24 -14.37 22.86
N LEU A 284 3.98 -14.25 23.29
CA LEU A 284 2.91 -15.14 22.82
C LEU A 284 2.73 -15.06 21.29
N LEU A 285 2.80 -13.86 20.70
CA LEU A 285 2.73 -13.69 19.25
C LEU A 285 3.88 -14.44 18.55
N LYS A 286 5.12 -14.32 19.06
CA LYS A 286 6.26 -15.09 18.56
C LYS A 286 6.07 -16.60 18.66
N GLU A 287 5.51 -17.10 19.78
CA GLU A 287 5.27 -18.53 19.98
C GLU A 287 4.29 -19.12 18.94
N ILE A 288 3.30 -18.35 18.50
CA ILE A 288 2.38 -18.73 17.41
C ILE A 288 2.95 -18.43 16.01
N GLY A 289 4.20 -17.98 15.92
CA GLY A 289 4.91 -17.68 14.67
C GLY A 289 4.60 -16.29 14.08
N TRP A 290 3.95 -15.40 14.84
CA TRP A 290 3.62 -14.05 14.41
C TRP A 290 4.73 -13.05 14.75
N ASN A 291 4.96 -12.14 13.82
CA ASN A 291 6.03 -11.14 13.84
C ASN A 291 5.56 -9.76 13.37
N VAL A 292 4.26 -9.58 13.11
CA VAL A 292 3.65 -8.29 12.74
C VAL A 292 2.41 -8.02 13.60
N VAL A 293 2.23 -6.76 14.00
CA VAL A 293 0.95 -6.26 14.52
C VAL A 293 0.61 -4.99 13.76
N ALA A 294 -0.51 -5.02 13.03
CA ALA A 294 -1.10 -3.81 12.48
C ALA A 294 -2.04 -3.20 13.51
N TYR A 295 -2.08 -1.87 13.60
CA TYR A 295 -2.91 -1.18 14.56
C TYR A 295 -3.79 -0.11 13.90
N ARG A 296 -5.05 -0.06 14.32
CA ARG A 296 -6.12 0.82 13.79
C ARG A 296 -6.87 1.50 14.95
N GLY A 297 -7.48 2.66 14.71
CA GLY A 297 -8.42 3.30 15.65
C GLY A 297 -7.76 4.11 16.78
N GLY A 298 -6.54 4.60 16.60
CA GLY A 298 -5.86 5.43 17.61
C GLY A 298 -4.35 5.54 17.41
N ALA A 299 -3.72 6.48 18.11
CA ALA A 299 -2.25 6.55 18.16
C ALA A 299 -1.69 5.39 19.00
N LEU A 300 -0.57 4.81 18.55
CA LEU A 300 0.09 3.68 19.21
C LEU A 300 1.14 4.16 20.23
N PRO A 301 0.96 3.83 21.53
CA PRO A 301 1.88 4.22 22.59
C PRO A 301 3.36 3.93 22.27
N GLU A 302 4.25 4.85 22.62
CA GLU A 302 5.70 4.70 22.40
C GLU A 302 6.27 3.50 23.15
N LEU A 303 5.69 3.14 24.30
CA LEU A 303 6.02 1.90 25.01
C LEU A 303 5.80 0.64 24.17
N TRP A 304 4.75 0.60 23.34
CA TRP A 304 4.52 -0.51 22.41
C TRP A 304 5.56 -0.51 21.29
N GLN A 305 5.90 0.67 20.77
CA GLN A 305 6.95 0.82 19.75
C GLN A 305 8.32 0.37 20.28
N GLU A 306 8.69 0.76 21.49
CA GLU A 306 9.93 0.36 22.16
C GLU A 306 9.94 -1.14 22.46
N ALA A 307 8.87 -1.68 23.07
CA ALA A 307 8.77 -3.10 23.37
C ALA A 307 8.83 -3.95 22.10
N ALA A 308 8.16 -3.54 21.02
CA ALA A 308 8.21 -4.22 19.73
C ALA A 308 9.58 -4.12 19.04
N LEU A 309 10.29 -3.00 19.19
CA LEU A 309 11.65 -2.83 18.70
C LEU A 309 12.60 -3.86 19.32
N TYR A 310 12.60 -4.01 20.65
CA TYR A 310 13.41 -5.03 21.33
C TYR A 310 12.88 -6.45 21.12
N GLN A 311 11.55 -6.62 21.01
CA GLN A 311 10.92 -7.92 20.75
C GLN A 311 10.86 -8.29 19.27
N GLY A 312 11.48 -7.57 18.32
CA GLY A 312 11.44 -7.97 16.91
C GLY A 312 10.03 -8.08 16.32
N ILE A 313 9.07 -7.30 16.81
CA ILE A 313 7.73 -7.22 16.25
C ILE A 313 7.66 -6.01 15.30
N LEU A 314 7.18 -6.23 14.08
CA LEU A 314 6.91 -5.15 13.15
C LEU A 314 5.55 -4.52 13.48
N LEU A 315 5.55 -3.30 14.01
CA LEU A 315 4.32 -2.52 14.16
C LEU A 315 4.00 -1.75 12.88
N VAL A 316 2.73 -1.84 12.46
CA VAL A 316 2.20 -1.23 11.23
C VAL A 316 1.09 -0.25 11.59
N ASP A 317 1.38 1.05 11.48
CA ASP A 317 0.36 2.10 11.62
C ASP A 317 -0.59 2.05 10.44
N GLN A 318 -1.91 2.05 10.70
CA GLN A 318 -2.97 2.13 9.70
C GLN A 318 -3.78 3.46 9.77
N ASN A 319 -3.42 4.42 10.63
CA ASN A 319 -4.25 5.59 10.95
C ASN A 319 -3.98 6.85 10.08
N GLY A 320 -3.13 6.78 9.04
CA GLY A 320 -2.51 7.98 8.45
C GLY A 320 -2.53 8.13 6.92
N ASN A 321 -2.99 7.13 6.17
CA ASN A 321 -2.89 7.03 4.71
C ASN A 321 -4.01 6.08 4.22
N GLU A 322 -4.50 6.17 2.98
CA GLU A 322 -5.65 5.35 2.51
C GLU A 322 -5.43 4.35 1.33
N GLU A 323 -4.21 4.20 0.76
CA GLU A 323 -3.92 3.23 -0.36
C GLU A 323 -2.92 2.05 -0.11
N TRP A 324 -1.66 2.28 0.32
CA TRP A 324 -0.63 1.26 0.68
C TRP A 324 -1.02 0.01 1.53
N ALA A 325 -1.99 0.03 2.46
CA ALA A 325 -2.32 -1.11 3.35
C ALA A 325 -3.62 -1.83 2.97
N LYS A 326 -4.49 -1.19 2.19
CA LYS A 326 -5.30 -1.95 1.22
C LYS A 326 -4.38 -2.88 0.38
N ALA A 327 -3.11 -2.52 0.20
CA ALA A 327 -2.08 -3.39 -0.38
C ALA A 327 -1.22 -4.22 0.62
N GLN A 328 -1.35 -4.05 1.94
CA GLN A 328 -0.81 -5.01 2.94
C GLN A 328 -1.84 -6.07 3.30
N ASP A 329 -3.10 -5.73 3.58
CA ASP A 329 -4.18 -6.69 3.88
C ASP A 329 -4.27 -7.75 2.76
N ALA A 330 -4.05 -7.35 1.51
CA ALA A 330 -3.98 -8.25 0.35
C ALA A 330 -2.79 -9.24 0.32
N LEU A 331 -1.79 -9.07 1.20
CA LEU A 331 -0.65 -9.97 1.42
C LEU A 331 -0.87 -10.91 2.63
N TRP A 332 -1.85 -10.64 3.49
CA TRP A 332 -2.05 -11.30 4.78
C TRP A 332 -3.00 -12.50 4.67
N THR A 333 -2.61 -13.54 3.93
CA THR A 333 -3.37 -14.80 3.88
C THR A 333 -2.49 -16.05 3.75
N GLN A 334 -2.27 -16.72 4.87
CA GLN A 334 -2.08 -18.17 4.92
C GLN A 334 -2.71 -18.73 6.19
N GLU A 335 -3.43 -19.84 6.07
CA GLU A 335 -3.95 -20.59 7.22
C GLU A 335 -2.79 -21.26 7.97
N THR A 336 -2.33 -20.65 9.07
CA THR A 336 -1.98 -21.44 10.25
C THR A 336 -3.26 -22.03 10.85
N ASP A 337 -3.17 -23.19 11.52
CA ASP A 337 -4.30 -23.90 12.13
C ASP A 337 -4.81 -23.17 13.40
N LEU A 338 -5.38 -21.99 13.17
CA LEU A 338 -5.70 -20.98 14.18
C LEU A 338 -6.79 -21.48 15.12
N ALA A 339 -7.77 -22.23 14.59
CA ALA A 339 -8.84 -22.83 15.38
C ALA A 339 -8.31 -23.87 16.37
N ALA A 340 -7.33 -24.71 15.98
CA ALA A 340 -6.73 -25.68 16.88
C ALA A 340 -5.91 -25.01 18.00
N LYS A 341 -5.09 -24.00 17.66
CA LYS A 341 -4.25 -23.31 18.66
C LYS A 341 -5.05 -22.40 19.59
N CYS A 342 -6.08 -21.72 19.09
CA CYS A 342 -6.99 -20.93 19.93
C CYS A 342 -7.80 -21.80 20.90
N GLU A 343 -8.26 -23.00 20.50
CA GLU A 343 -8.96 -23.91 21.41
C GLU A 343 -8.02 -24.58 22.45
N GLU A 344 -6.73 -24.78 22.11
CA GLU A 344 -5.69 -25.17 23.07
C GLU A 344 -5.47 -24.07 24.12
N LEU A 345 -5.26 -22.82 23.67
CA LEU A 345 -5.06 -21.66 24.56
C LEU A 345 -6.30 -21.35 25.42
N ARG A 346 -7.51 -21.59 24.90
CA ARG A 346 -8.79 -21.46 25.63
C ARG A 346 -8.93 -22.43 26.80
N GLN A 347 -8.17 -23.52 26.80
CA GLN A 347 -8.14 -24.46 27.93
C GLN A 347 -7.11 -24.07 29.00
N SER A 348 -6.25 -23.08 28.73
CA SER A 348 -5.26 -22.51 29.66
C SER A 348 -5.55 -21.07 30.14
N ASP A 349 -6.24 -20.25 29.34
CA ASP A 349 -6.62 -18.87 29.71
C ASP A 349 -7.85 -18.88 30.65
N ALA A 350 -7.59 -18.80 31.96
CA ALA A 350 -8.63 -18.82 32.99
C ALA A 350 -9.47 -17.53 33.08
N ASP A 351 -8.94 -16.40 32.58
CA ASP A 351 -9.57 -15.08 32.70
C ASP A 351 -10.27 -14.64 31.40
N GLY A 352 -9.97 -15.31 30.28
CA GLY A 352 -10.69 -15.21 29.01
C GLY A 352 -10.50 -13.86 28.32
N VAL A 353 -9.33 -13.25 28.45
CA VAL A 353 -9.01 -11.91 27.93
C VAL A 353 -8.33 -11.98 26.56
N ILE A 354 -7.47 -12.98 26.35
CA ILE A 354 -6.62 -13.05 25.14
C ILE A 354 -7.37 -13.74 24.00
N VAL A 355 -8.12 -14.80 24.30
CA VAL A 355 -8.81 -15.63 23.30
C VAL A 355 -9.90 -14.88 22.50
N PRO A 356 -10.77 -14.02 23.08
CA PRO A 356 -11.79 -13.31 22.31
C PRO A 356 -11.20 -12.34 21.28
N VAL A 357 -10.00 -11.82 21.54
CA VAL A 357 -9.32 -10.81 20.72
C VAL A 357 -8.67 -11.45 19.50
N LEU A 358 -8.06 -12.64 19.67
CA LEU A 358 -7.64 -13.49 18.56
C LEU A 358 -8.83 -13.91 17.69
N TYR A 359 -10.03 -14.04 18.27
CA TYR A 359 -11.25 -14.40 17.55
C TYR A 359 -11.88 -13.21 16.80
N SER A 360 -11.90 -12.00 17.37
CA SER A 360 -12.38 -10.80 16.67
C SER A 360 -11.44 -10.37 15.55
N ALA A 361 -10.12 -10.55 15.72
CA ALA A 361 -9.14 -10.34 14.65
C ALA A 361 -9.36 -11.27 13.45
N ALA A 362 -9.95 -12.46 13.64
CA ALA A 362 -10.29 -13.38 12.55
C ALA A 362 -11.54 -12.95 11.75
N GLU A 363 -12.46 -12.19 12.35
CA GLU A 363 -13.61 -11.60 11.63
C GLU A 363 -13.28 -10.23 11.00
N GLY A 364 -12.31 -9.49 11.56
CA GLY A 364 -11.91 -8.15 11.13
C GLY A 364 -11.08 -8.03 9.84
N LEU A 365 -10.73 -9.14 9.18
CA LEU A 365 -9.90 -9.23 7.96
C LEU A 365 -10.51 -8.57 6.68
N TYR A 366 -11.51 -7.70 6.81
CA TYR A 366 -12.39 -7.26 5.72
C TYR A 366 -12.67 -5.73 5.67
N SER A 367 -11.69 -4.87 5.94
CA SER A 367 -11.80 -3.45 5.52
C SER A 367 -10.48 -2.68 5.44
N ASP A 368 -10.11 -2.25 4.23
CA ASP A 368 -9.73 -0.87 3.91
C ASP A 368 -8.96 0.00 4.97
N ALA A 369 -7.60 0.10 4.88
CA ALA A 369 -6.81 1.37 4.72
C ALA A 369 -5.54 1.71 5.65
N PRO A 370 -4.42 2.30 5.10
CA PRO A 370 -2.97 2.39 5.57
C PRO A 370 -2.16 3.33 6.53
N ALA A 371 -0.94 2.80 6.80
CA ALA A 371 0.49 3.16 6.49
C ALA A 371 1.23 4.47 6.85
N PHE A 372 2.11 4.30 7.85
CA PHE A 372 3.57 4.61 7.91
C PHE A 372 4.12 6.03 7.68
N SER A 373 4.62 6.59 8.79
CA SER A 373 6.05 6.92 8.97
C SER A 373 6.48 6.34 10.33
N GLY A 374 7.52 5.51 10.47
CA GLY A 374 8.90 5.99 10.62
C GLY A 374 9.29 6.00 12.11
N VAL A 375 10.08 5.02 12.57
CA VAL A 375 10.72 5.08 13.90
C VAL A 375 11.84 6.09 13.79
N GLY A 376 11.63 7.25 14.39
CA GLY A 376 12.46 8.44 14.20
C GLY A 376 11.76 9.73 14.59
N LYS A 377 10.88 9.67 15.60
CA LYS A 377 10.23 10.84 16.23
C LYS A 377 10.05 10.60 17.73
N MET A 378 11.12 10.75 18.51
CA MET A 378 10.95 11.09 19.93
C MET A 378 10.58 12.56 20.00
N ARG A 379 9.27 12.84 19.93
CA ARG A 379 8.74 14.18 20.10
C ARG A 379 8.17 14.33 21.50
N LEU A 380 8.85 15.10 22.36
CA LEU A 380 8.14 15.84 23.41
C LEU A 380 7.23 16.81 22.66
N LYS A 381 5.96 16.43 22.53
CA LYS A 381 5.06 16.99 21.51
C LYS A 381 4.46 18.31 21.99
N ASN A 382 5.18 19.39 21.76
CA ASN A 382 4.68 20.75 21.98
C ASN A 382 3.42 21.00 21.14
N ILE A 383 2.32 21.39 21.81
CA ILE A 383 1.01 21.66 21.20
C ILE A 383 0.97 23.13 20.75
N PHE A 384 1.80 23.51 19.77
CA PHE A 384 1.71 24.84 19.13
C PHE A 384 1.92 24.77 17.61
N THR A 385 1.24 25.67 16.89
CA THR A 385 0.99 25.62 15.44
C THR A 385 2.08 26.33 14.61
N GLY A 386 2.54 25.76 13.49
CA GLY A 386 3.35 26.52 12.51
C GLY A 386 4.19 25.77 11.45
N THR A 387 3.60 25.53 10.28
CA THR A 387 4.21 25.59 8.91
C THR A 387 5.72 25.33 8.63
N GLY A 388 6.02 24.31 7.79
CA GLY A 388 6.57 24.54 6.42
C GLY A 388 8.00 24.10 6.03
N ALA A 389 8.09 23.24 4.98
CA ALA A 389 9.17 23.11 3.94
C ALA A 389 10.63 22.77 4.38
N SER A 390 11.55 22.18 3.59
CA SER A 390 11.54 21.41 2.31
C SER A 390 12.94 20.79 2.06
N ALA A 391 13.07 19.65 1.36
CA ALA A 391 14.36 19.03 0.97
C ALA A 391 15.14 19.85 -0.11
N PRO A 392 16.46 19.63 -0.34
CA PRO A 392 16.90 18.63 -1.35
C PRO A 392 18.34 18.01 -1.30
N ALA A 393 18.46 16.79 -1.85
CA ALA A 393 19.45 16.25 -2.85
C ALA A 393 20.98 16.01 -2.64
N GLU A 394 21.39 14.77 -3.02
CA GLU A 394 22.55 14.32 -3.86
C GLU A 394 24.03 14.38 -3.40
N GLU A 395 24.72 13.20 -3.30
CA GLU A 395 25.69 12.61 -4.29
C GLU A 395 26.42 11.35 -3.70
N ALA A 396 26.90 10.41 -4.55
CA ALA A 396 27.57 9.17 -4.11
C ALA A 396 28.69 8.64 -5.06
N PRO A 397 29.86 8.19 -4.55
CA PRO A 397 30.88 7.46 -5.33
C PRO A 397 31.34 6.12 -4.69
N GLN A 398 31.22 4.97 -5.37
CA GLN A 398 32.23 4.27 -6.19
C GLN A 398 33.27 3.38 -5.46
N GLU A 399 33.22 2.06 -5.70
CA GLU A 399 34.39 1.17 -5.52
C GLU A 399 34.45 -0.01 -6.52
N GLU A 400 35.62 -0.64 -6.63
CA GLU A 400 36.09 -1.29 -7.87
C GLU A 400 35.55 -2.69 -8.16
N GLY A 401 34.80 -2.79 -9.26
CA GLY A 401 34.62 -4.03 -10.01
C GLY A 401 34.05 -3.68 -11.37
N ASN A 402 34.68 -4.16 -12.44
CA ASN A 402 34.46 -3.74 -13.84
C ASN A 402 32.98 -3.38 -14.08
N ALA A 403 32.65 -2.08 -14.11
CA ALA A 403 31.30 -1.59 -13.78
C ALA A 403 30.21 -2.20 -14.66
N PHE A 404 30.56 -2.47 -15.92
CA PHE A 404 29.74 -3.19 -16.89
C PHE A 404 29.32 -4.59 -16.40
N VAL A 405 30.22 -5.36 -15.77
CA VAL A 405 29.96 -6.71 -15.26
C VAL A 405 29.05 -6.66 -14.03
N ARG A 406 29.30 -5.75 -13.07
CA ARG A 406 28.41 -5.57 -11.90
C ARG A 406 27.01 -5.12 -12.32
N PHE A 407 26.92 -4.15 -13.23
CA PHE A 407 25.67 -3.69 -13.84
C PHE A 407 24.91 -4.84 -14.52
N PHE A 408 25.57 -5.64 -15.37
CA PHE A 408 24.94 -6.80 -15.99
C PHE A 408 24.56 -7.90 -14.99
N GLN A 409 25.35 -8.13 -13.93
CA GLN A 409 25.03 -9.10 -12.88
C GLN A 409 23.83 -8.66 -12.05
N GLY A 410 23.76 -7.40 -11.63
CA GLY A 410 22.62 -6.81 -10.92
C GLY A 410 21.33 -6.82 -11.76
N ILE A 411 21.44 -6.54 -13.07
CA ILE A 411 20.34 -6.73 -14.01
C ILE A 411 19.92 -8.21 -14.05
N VAL A 412 20.85 -9.15 -14.17
CA VAL A 412 20.53 -10.58 -14.27
C VAL A 412 19.93 -11.14 -12.97
N SER A 413 20.37 -10.70 -11.79
CA SER A 413 19.75 -11.07 -10.52
C SER A 413 18.34 -10.49 -10.40
N TYR A 414 18.18 -9.19 -10.65
CA TYR A 414 16.87 -8.52 -10.69
C TYR A 414 15.89 -9.25 -11.62
N PHE A 415 16.26 -9.49 -12.89
CA PHE A 415 15.39 -10.21 -13.82
C PHE A 415 15.07 -11.65 -13.39
N LYS A 416 16.00 -12.37 -12.76
CA LYS A 416 15.74 -13.72 -12.22
C LYS A 416 14.75 -13.70 -11.07
N GLU A 417 14.93 -12.79 -10.12
CA GLU A 417 14.08 -12.66 -8.94
C GLU A 417 12.66 -12.23 -9.34
N MET A 418 12.56 -11.30 -10.28
CA MET A 418 11.29 -10.85 -10.85
C MET A 418 10.57 -11.97 -11.63
N ILE A 419 11.30 -12.81 -12.37
CA ILE A 419 10.73 -14.03 -12.97
C ILE A 419 10.22 -14.99 -11.87
N ASN A 420 10.98 -15.18 -10.79
CA ASN A 420 10.58 -16.06 -9.68
C ASN A 420 9.29 -15.55 -9.01
N LYS A 421 9.25 -14.25 -8.68
CA LYS A 421 8.13 -13.53 -8.04
C LYS A 421 6.86 -13.49 -8.91
N THR A 422 6.99 -13.29 -10.22
CA THR A 422 5.84 -13.15 -11.14
C THR A 422 5.33 -14.50 -11.66
N PHE A 423 6.18 -15.52 -11.83
CA PHE A 423 5.79 -16.80 -12.46
C PHE A 423 5.84 -18.00 -11.53
N ILE A 424 6.95 -18.20 -10.82
CA ILE A 424 7.25 -19.49 -10.17
C ILE A 424 6.56 -19.58 -8.81
N ARG A 425 6.67 -18.52 -7.99
CA ARG A 425 6.01 -18.40 -6.69
C ARG A 425 4.50 -18.62 -6.83
N ASP A 426 3.92 -19.36 -5.88
CA ASP A 426 2.51 -19.78 -5.82
C ASP A 426 1.95 -20.45 -7.09
N ASN A 427 2.81 -20.98 -7.96
CA ASN A 427 2.44 -21.46 -9.29
C ASN A 427 1.71 -20.40 -10.16
N ARG A 428 2.04 -19.12 -10.03
CA ARG A 428 1.42 -18.00 -10.79
C ARG A 428 1.45 -18.19 -12.31
N TYR A 429 2.43 -18.95 -12.83
CA TYR A 429 2.47 -19.40 -14.22
C TYR A 429 1.19 -20.12 -14.68
N LYS A 430 0.44 -20.78 -13.78
CA LYS A 430 -0.85 -21.41 -14.09
C LYS A 430 -1.91 -20.39 -14.50
N LEU A 431 -1.96 -19.21 -13.86
CA LEU A 431 -2.85 -18.12 -14.25
C LEU A 431 -2.51 -17.59 -15.64
N PHE A 432 -1.21 -17.45 -15.96
CA PHE A 432 -0.78 -17.06 -17.30
C PHE A 432 -1.09 -18.13 -18.36
N LEU A 433 -0.98 -19.42 -18.03
CA LEU A 433 -1.37 -20.52 -18.92
C LEU A 433 -2.89 -20.60 -19.14
N GLU A 434 -3.68 -20.39 -18.08
CA GLU A 434 -5.15 -20.30 -18.17
C GLU A 434 -5.58 -19.08 -19.00
N GLY A 435 -5.04 -17.90 -18.68
CA GLY A 435 -5.27 -16.67 -19.42
C GLY A 435 -4.89 -16.79 -20.90
N LEU A 436 -3.72 -17.36 -21.19
CA LEU A 436 -3.28 -17.69 -22.55
C LEU A 436 -4.24 -18.66 -23.25
N GLY A 437 -4.67 -19.71 -22.55
CA GLY A 437 -5.63 -20.69 -23.05
C GLY A 437 -6.97 -20.05 -23.42
N ASN A 438 -7.52 -19.20 -22.55
CA ASN A 438 -8.75 -18.46 -22.78
C ASN A 438 -8.61 -17.43 -23.92
N THR A 439 -7.52 -16.66 -23.95
CA THR A 439 -7.19 -15.74 -25.06
C THR A 439 -7.17 -16.47 -26.41
N LEU A 440 -6.48 -17.62 -26.50
CA LEU A 440 -6.40 -18.40 -27.74
C LEU A 440 -7.74 -19.06 -28.10
N LEU A 441 -8.45 -19.63 -27.12
CA LEU A 441 -9.77 -20.24 -27.33
C LEU A 441 -10.77 -19.21 -27.88
N VAL A 442 -10.86 -18.05 -27.25
CA VAL A 442 -11.75 -16.96 -27.68
C VAL A 442 -11.35 -16.48 -29.08
N ALA A 443 -10.07 -16.18 -29.33
CA ALA A 443 -9.62 -15.71 -30.64
C ALA A 443 -9.93 -16.70 -31.78
N VAL A 444 -9.67 -17.99 -31.58
CA VAL A 444 -9.92 -19.05 -32.58
C VAL A 444 -11.41 -19.28 -32.79
N ALA A 445 -12.20 -19.38 -31.72
CA ALA A 445 -13.64 -19.56 -31.83
C ALA A 445 -14.31 -18.35 -32.50
N SER A 446 -14.00 -17.13 -32.04
CA SER A 446 -14.62 -15.91 -32.54
C SER A 446 -14.23 -15.58 -33.98
N THR A 447 -12.98 -15.79 -34.37
CA THR A 447 -12.60 -15.64 -35.79
C THR A 447 -13.22 -16.75 -36.64
N GLY A 448 -13.31 -17.99 -36.13
CA GLY A 448 -13.97 -19.10 -36.82
C GLY A 448 -15.45 -18.82 -37.13
N PHE A 449 -16.23 -18.42 -36.12
CA PHE A 449 -17.63 -18.00 -36.30
C PHE A 449 -17.74 -16.69 -37.09
N GLY A 450 -16.81 -15.75 -36.89
CA GLY A 450 -16.69 -14.51 -37.66
C GLY A 450 -16.50 -14.77 -39.16
N VAL A 451 -15.72 -15.78 -39.55
CA VAL A 451 -15.60 -16.21 -40.95
C VAL A 451 -16.92 -16.74 -41.52
N ILE A 452 -17.70 -17.48 -40.73
CA ILE A 452 -19.03 -17.98 -41.15
C ILE A 452 -20.00 -16.80 -41.32
N ILE A 453 -20.12 -15.92 -40.32
CA ILE A 453 -20.98 -14.73 -40.37
C ILE A 453 -20.57 -13.82 -41.53
N GLY A 454 -19.27 -13.53 -41.63
CA GLY A 454 -18.70 -12.68 -42.67
C GLY A 454 -18.92 -13.24 -44.07
N MET A 455 -18.82 -14.56 -44.26
CA MET A 455 -19.13 -15.20 -45.53
C MET A 455 -20.61 -15.05 -45.92
N LEU A 456 -21.54 -15.27 -44.99
CA LEU A 456 -22.98 -15.10 -45.22
C LEU A 456 -23.31 -13.65 -45.63
N ILE A 457 -22.76 -12.67 -44.89
CA ILE A 457 -22.96 -11.24 -45.13
C ILE A 457 -22.31 -10.81 -46.47
N ALA A 458 -21.11 -11.31 -46.78
CA ALA A 458 -20.43 -11.03 -48.04
C ALA A 458 -21.19 -11.60 -49.25
N ILE A 459 -21.75 -12.82 -49.15
CA ILE A 459 -22.58 -13.42 -50.20
C ILE A 459 -23.80 -12.54 -50.50
N VAL A 460 -24.52 -12.06 -49.48
CA VAL A 460 -25.67 -11.15 -49.65
C VAL A 460 -25.25 -9.87 -50.37
N LYS A 461 -24.17 -9.21 -49.93
CA LYS A 461 -23.67 -7.97 -50.53
C LYS A 461 -23.21 -8.17 -51.99
N VAL A 462 -22.46 -9.23 -52.27
CA VAL A 462 -21.96 -9.54 -53.62
C VAL A 462 -23.10 -9.91 -54.58
N TRP A 463 -24.07 -10.72 -54.15
CA TRP A 463 -25.22 -11.07 -54.97
C TRP A 463 -26.14 -9.88 -55.24
N ASN A 464 -26.35 -8.99 -54.26
CA ASN A 464 -27.09 -7.75 -54.50
C ASN A 464 -26.37 -6.86 -55.52
N HIS A 465 -25.06 -6.64 -55.37
CA HIS A 465 -24.26 -5.87 -56.33
C HIS A 465 -24.32 -6.45 -57.75
N GLN A 466 -24.17 -7.77 -57.91
CA GLN A 466 -24.30 -8.44 -59.21
C GLN A 466 -25.72 -8.37 -59.79
N THR A 467 -26.75 -8.44 -58.94
CA THR A 467 -28.16 -8.32 -59.34
C THR A 467 -28.47 -6.91 -59.89
N ILE A 468 -27.89 -5.87 -59.26
CA ILE A 468 -27.96 -4.48 -59.72
C ILE A 468 -27.28 -4.31 -61.09
N LEU A 469 -26.05 -4.82 -61.24
CA LEU A 469 -25.31 -4.76 -62.52
C LEU A 469 -26.06 -5.51 -63.65
N ALA A 470 -26.70 -6.63 -63.35
CA ALA A 470 -27.54 -7.40 -64.27
C ALA A 470 -28.92 -6.76 -64.55
N LYS A 471 -29.19 -5.54 -64.04
CA LYS A 471 -30.47 -4.82 -64.14
C LYS A 471 -31.71 -5.61 -63.65
N LYS A 472 -31.52 -6.65 -62.84
CA LYS A 472 -32.62 -7.43 -62.26
C LYS A 472 -33.11 -6.76 -60.97
N LYS A 473 -34.43 -6.75 -60.75
CA LYS A 473 -35.03 -6.27 -59.49
C LYS A 473 -35.36 -7.47 -58.60
N ASN A 474 -34.69 -7.60 -57.46
CA ASN A 474 -35.07 -8.51 -56.38
C ASN A 474 -35.22 -7.71 -55.07
N PRO A 475 -36.45 -7.46 -54.58
CA PRO A 475 -36.66 -6.63 -53.39
C PRO A 475 -36.16 -7.31 -52.10
N VAL A 476 -36.22 -8.65 -52.02
CA VAL A 476 -35.77 -9.41 -50.84
C VAL A 476 -34.25 -9.27 -50.66
N LEU A 477 -33.48 -9.42 -51.74
CA LEU A 477 -32.02 -9.22 -51.69
C LEU A 477 -31.64 -7.78 -51.33
N ARG A 478 -32.41 -6.78 -51.76
CA ARG A 478 -32.17 -5.37 -51.37
C ARG A 478 -32.42 -5.15 -49.88
N PHE A 479 -33.48 -5.74 -49.32
CA PHE A 479 -33.77 -5.65 -47.89
C PHE A 479 -32.69 -6.37 -47.05
N LEU A 480 -32.28 -7.58 -47.45
CA LEU A 480 -31.17 -8.28 -46.79
C LEU A 480 -29.85 -7.51 -46.89
N ASN A 481 -29.58 -6.85 -48.02
CA ASN A 481 -28.41 -5.99 -48.18
C ASN A 481 -28.47 -4.75 -47.27
N PHE A 482 -29.64 -4.13 -47.11
CA PHE A 482 -29.82 -3.03 -46.15
C PHE A 482 -29.56 -3.47 -44.70
N LEU A 483 -30.07 -4.63 -44.29
CA LEU A 483 -29.74 -5.23 -42.98
C LEU A 483 -28.24 -5.52 -42.85
N ALA A 484 -27.61 -6.06 -43.89
CA ALA A 484 -26.17 -6.35 -43.92
C ALA A 484 -25.31 -5.07 -43.84
N GLU A 485 -25.69 -4.00 -44.54
CA GLU A 485 -25.03 -2.69 -44.48
C GLU A 485 -25.19 -2.06 -43.10
N PHE A 486 -26.41 -2.03 -42.55
CA PHE A 486 -26.70 -1.54 -41.20
C PHE A 486 -25.87 -2.28 -40.14
N TYR A 487 -25.90 -3.62 -40.14
CA TYR A 487 -25.07 -4.47 -39.29
C TYR A 487 -23.59 -4.08 -39.37
N THR A 488 -23.01 -4.06 -40.58
CA THR A 488 -21.58 -3.73 -40.71
C THR A 488 -21.24 -2.28 -40.36
N THR A 489 -22.18 -1.35 -40.49
CA THR A 489 -21.98 0.07 -40.17
C THR A 489 -22.00 0.29 -38.66
N VAL A 490 -23.00 -0.27 -37.96
CA VAL A 490 -23.12 -0.19 -36.50
C VAL A 490 -21.96 -0.92 -35.81
N ILE A 491 -21.66 -2.14 -36.24
CA ILE A 491 -20.64 -2.98 -35.57
C ILE A 491 -19.21 -2.49 -35.83
N ARG A 492 -18.91 -1.93 -37.00
CA ARG A 492 -17.58 -1.31 -37.25
C ARG A 492 -17.49 0.14 -36.77
N GLY A 493 -18.63 0.77 -36.46
CA GLY A 493 -18.72 2.14 -35.95
C GLY A 493 -18.82 2.25 -34.43
N THR A 494 -18.86 1.13 -33.69
CA THR A 494 -18.96 1.12 -32.22
C THR A 494 -17.79 0.34 -31.60
N PRO A 495 -17.22 0.78 -30.45
CA PRO A 495 -16.11 0.06 -29.81
C PRO A 495 -16.49 -1.35 -29.36
N VAL A 496 -15.59 -2.32 -29.55
CA VAL A 496 -15.83 -3.73 -29.20
C VAL A 496 -16.10 -3.94 -27.71
N VAL A 497 -15.47 -3.15 -26.82
CA VAL A 497 -15.74 -3.15 -25.38
C VAL A 497 -17.21 -2.85 -25.07
N VAL A 498 -17.78 -1.85 -25.75
CA VAL A 498 -19.18 -1.43 -25.56
C VAL A 498 -20.13 -2.50 -26.06
N GLN A 499 -19.84 -3.12 -27.22
CA GLN A 499 -20.61 -4.25 -27.74
C GLN A 499 -20.60 -5.44 -26.77
N LEU A 500 -19.43 -5.76 -26.21
CA LEU A 500 -19.23 -6.85 -25.26
C LEU A 500 -19.97 -6.59 -23.94
N LEU A 501 -19.91 -5.37 -23.40
CA LEU A 501 -20.66 -4.97 -22.20
C LEU A 501 -22.18 -4.99 -22.41
N ILE A 502 -22.69 -4.51 -23.54
CA ILE A 502 -24.13 -4.59 -23.88
C ILE A 502 -24.57 -6.05 -24.03
N THR A 503 -23.75 -6.86 -24.71
CA THR A 503 -24.05 -8.28 -24.95
C THR A 503 -24.17 -9.04 -23.62
N TYR A 504 -23.25 -8.82 -22.69
CA TYR A 504 -23.29 -9.46 -21.36
C TYR A 504 -24.40 -8.90 -20.46
N ASN A 505 -24.40 -7.58 -20.20
CA ASN A 505 -25.26 -6.98 -19.17
C ASN A 505 -26.72 -6.76 -19.62
N VAL A 506 -27.01 -6.78 -20.93
CA VAL A 506 -28.36 -6.51 -21.46
C VAL A 506 -28.93 -7.70 -22.22
N ILE A 507 -28.18 -8.28 -23.18
CA ILE A 507 -28.71 -9.36 -24.04
C ILE A 507 -28.71 -10.71 -23.31
N PHE A 508 -27.66 -11.02 -22.55
CA PHE A 508 -27.47 -12.30 -21.85
C PHE A 508 -27.45 -12.17 -20.32
N VAL A 509 -28.18 -11.20 -19.77
CA VAL A 509 -28.21 -10.87 -18.33
C VAL A 509 -28.51 -12.07 -17.40
N PHE A 510 -29.20 -13.11 -17.89
CA PHE A 510 -29.51 -14.34 -17.16
C PHE A 510 -28.52 -15.50 -17.37
N SER A 511 -27.36 -15.26 -18.01
CA SER A 511 -26.36 -16.29 -18.29
C SER A 511 -25.02 -16.02 -17.61
N ASP A 512 -24.55 -17.05 -16.91
CA ASP A 512 -23.26 -17.15 -16.21
C ASP A 512 -22.07 -17.45 -17.15
N ARG A 513 -22.31 -17.75 -18.42
CA ARG A 513 -21.29 -18.30 -19.34
C ARG A 513 -20.46 -17.23 -20.03
N ALA A 514 -19.78 -16.39 -19.24
CA ALA A 514 -19.01 -15.23 -19.69
C ALA A 514 -18.08 -15.52 -20.90
N VAL A 515 -17.39 -16.66 -20.93
CA VAL A 515 -16.53 -17.06 -22.08
C VAL A 515 -17.34 -17.24 -23.38
N LEU A 516 -18.50 -17.90 -23.34
CA LEU A 516 -19.36 -18.09 -24.52
C LEU A 516 -19.98 -16.77 -24.99
N ILE A 517 -20.36 -15.91 -24.04
CA ILE A 517 -20.92 -14.58 -24.33
C ILE A 517 -19.86 -13.68 -24.99
N GLY A 518 -18.63 -13.71 -24.48
CA GLY A 518 -17.47 -13.07 -25.12
C GLY A 518 -17.22 -13.62 -26.52
N ILE A 519 -17.19 -14.95 -26.70
CA ILE A 519 -17.05 -15.58 -28.02
C ILE A 519 -18.11 -15.06 -28.99
N PHE A 520 -19.37 -15.02 -28.57
CA PHE A 520 -20.50 -14.52 -29.38
C PHE A 520 -20.32 -13.04 -29.77
N ALA A 521 -19.99 -12.17 -28.81
CA ALA A 521 -19.76 -10.74 -29.07
C ALA A 521 -18.62 -10.51 -30.07
N PHE A 522 -17.46 -11.13 -29.86
CA PHE A 522 -16.33 -11.03 -30.80
C PHE A 522 -16.62 -11.70 -32.15
N SER A 523 -17.45 -12.75 -32.21
CA SER A 523 -17.88 -13.36 -33.49
C SER A 523 -18.72 -12.39 -34.33
N ILE A 524 -19.65 -11.68 -33.68
CA ILE A 524 -20.47 -10.65 -34.30
C ILE A 524 -19.60 -9.48 -34.76
N ASN A 525 -18.59 -9.08 -33.97
CA ASN A 525 -17.65 -8.03 -34.33
C ASN A 525 -16.80 -8.43 -35.55
N SER A 526 -16.02 -9.50 -35.43
CA SER A 526 -15.12 -9.99 -36.50
C SER A 526 -15.90 -10.34 -37.77
N GLY A 527 -17.12 -10.87 -37.67
CA GLY A 527 -17.98 -11.12 -38.82
C GLY A 527 -18.23 -9.88 -39.70
N ALA A 528 -18.26 -8.68 -39.12
CA ALA A 528 -18.45 -7.45 -39.88
C ALA A 528 -17.19 -7.09 -40.68
N TYR A 529 -16.01 -7.21 -40.08
CA TYR A 529 -14.71 -6.98 -40.73
C TYR A 529 -14.41 -8.06 -41.78
N VAL A 530 -14.60 -9.34 -41.45
CA VAL A 530 -14.41 -10.47 -42.38
C VAL A 530 -15.35 -10.36 -43.59
N SER A 531 -16.59 -9.86 -43.43
CA SER A 531 -17.49 -9.65 -44.57
C SER A 531 -16.91 -8.68 -45.61
N GLU A 532 -16.22 -7.63 -45.15
CA GLU A 532 -15.59 -6.63 -46.01
C GLU A 532 -14.27 -7.15 -46.60
N ILE A 533 -13.51 -7.95 -45.85
CA ILE A 533 -12.33 -8.67 -46.35
C ILE A 533 -12.73 -9.62 -47.50
N ILE A 534 -13.75 -10.46 -47.31
CA ILE A 534 -14.23 -11.38 -48.36
C ILE A 534 -14.75 -10.59 -49.58
N ARG A 535 -15.51 -9.51 -49.36
CA ARG A 535 -16.00 -8.65 -50.45
C ARG A 535 -14.86 -8.00 -51.23
N ALA A 536 -13.84 -7.48 -50.55
CA ALA A 536 -12.63 -6.93 -51.17
C ALA A 536 -11.84 -8.00 -51.95
N GLY A 537 -11.72 -9.20 -51.38
CA GLY A 537 -11.13 -10.37 -52.05
C GLY A 537 -11.80 -10.71 -53.37
N ILE A 538 -13.13 -10.82 -53.37
CA ILE A 538 -13.91 -11.11 -54.58
C ILE A 538 -13.73 -10.00 -55.63
N ASN A 539 -13.67 -8.73 -55.20
CA ASN A 539 -13.43 -7.59 -56.08
C ASN A 539 -11.97 -7.46 -56.57
N SER A 540 -11.00 -8.14 -55.93
CA SER A 540 -9.59 -8.14 -56.33
C SER A 540 -9.28 -9.09 -57.50
N VAL A 541 -10.18 -10.04 -57.79
CA VAL A 541 -10.05 -10.95 -58.94
C VAL A 541 -10.39 -10.19 -60.21
N ASP A 542 -9.55 -10.33 -61.24
CA ASP A 542 -9.75 -9.64 -62.52
C ASP A 542 -11.12 -9.96 -63.13
N LYS A 543 -11.83 -8.91 -63.59
CA LYS A 543 -13.13 -9.05 -64.25
C LYS A 543 -13.02 -9.93 -65.50
N GLY A 544 -11.88 -9.92 -66.19
CA GLY A 544 -11.57 -10.82 -67.30
C GLY A 544 -11.69 -12.31 -66.97
N GLN A 545 -11.42 -12.73 -65.71
CA GLN A 545 -11.65 -14.12 -65.28
C GLN A 545 -13.15 -14.46 -65.25
N THR A 546 -13.97 -13.49 -64.82
CA THR A 546 -15.44 -13.65 -64.84
C THR A 546 -15.95 -13.64 -66.28
N GLU A 547 -15.48 -12.72 -67.11
CA GLU A 547 -15.87 -12.59 -68.51
C GLU A 547 -15.46 -13.82 -69.33
N ALA A 548 -14.25 -14.35 -69.16
CA ALA A 548 -13.79 -15.58 -69.80
C ALA A 548 -14.65 -16.80 -69.40
N GLY A 549 -14.95 -16.97 -68.11
CA GLY A 549 -15.84 -18.03 -67.65
C GLY A 549 -17.26 -17.92 -68.24
N ARG A 550 -17.78 -16.70 -68.39
CA ARG A 550 -19.08 -16.45 -69.04
C ARG A 550 -19.04 -16.71 -70.55
N SER A 551 -17.94 -16.38 -71.23
CA SER A 551 -17.71 -16.70 -72.66
C SER A 551 -17.60 -18.20 -72.92
N LEU A 552 -17.11 -18.98 -71.96
CA LEU A 552 -17.13 -20.45 -71.97
C LEU A 552 -18.49 -21.06 -71.58
N GLY A 553 -19.54 -20.25 -71.44
CA GLY A 553 -20.90 -20.70 -71.15
C GLY A 553 -21.19 -21.03 -69.68
N LEU A 554 -20.23 -20.87 -68.77
CA LEU A 554 -20.43 -21.18 -67.34
C LEU A 554 -21.47 -20.23 -66.72
N SER A 555 -22.36 -20.75 -65.87
CA SER A 555 -23.32 -19.92 -65.14
C SER A 555 -22.61 -18.97 -64.17
N GLN A 556 -23.21 -17.82 -63.83
CA GLN A 556 -22.62 -16.88 -62.87
C GLN A 556 -22.26 -17.54 -61.52
N VAL A 557 -23.08 -18.48 -61.06
CA VAL A 557 -22.83 -19.24 -59.83
C VAL A 557 -21.67 -20.22 -60.00
N THR A 558 -21.57 -20.87 -61.17
CA THR A 558 -20.46 -21.78 -61.52
C THR A 558 -19.15 -21.00 -61.63
N THR A 559 -19.11 -19.88 -62.35
CA THR A 559 -17.96 -18.98 -62.45
C THR A 559 -17.54 -18.47 -61.06
N MET A 560 -18.50 -18.04 -60.24
CA MET A 560 -18.22 -17.58 -58.88
C MET A 560 -17.62 -18.70 -58.01
N LYS A 561 -18.22 -19.89 -57.99
CA LYS A 561 -17.78 -21.01 -57.13
C LYS A 561 -16.48 -21.66 -57.60
N SER A 562 -16.27 -21.79 -58.91
CA SER A 562 -15.18 -22.58 -59.48
C SER A 562 -13.96 -21.75 -59.92
N ILE A 563 -14.13 -20.45 -60.19
CA ILE A 563 -13.06 -19.57 -60.69
C ILE A 563 -12.77 -18.45 -59.71
N VAL A 564 -13.79 -17.66 -59.34
CA VAL A 564 -13.58 -16.42 -58.56
C VAL A 564 -13.32 -16.69 -57.08
N LEU A 565 -14.16 -17.48 -56.40
CA LEU A 565 -14.01 -17.76 -54.96
C LEU A 565 -12.68 -18.43 -54.59
N PRO A 566 -12.16 -19.44 -55.34
CA PRO A 566 -10.86 -20.02 -55.04
C PRO A 566 -9.70 -19.01 -55.13
N GLN A 567 -9.74 -18.10 -56.11
CA GLN A 567 -8.76 -17.02 -56.25
C GLN A 567 -8.91 -15.96 -55.15
N ALA A 568 -10.15 -15.50 -54.91
CA ALA A 568 -10.46 -14.57 -53.85
C ALA A 568 -10.05 -15.09 -52.47
N PHE A 569 -10.24 -16.39 -52.19
CA PHE A 569 -9.84 -17.01 -50.93
C PHE A 569 -8.32 -17.00 -50.72
N LYS A 570 -7.52 -17.24 -51.77
CA LYS A 570 -6.06 -17.05 -51.72
C LYS A 570 -5.70 -15.60 -51.37
N ASN A 571 -6.31 -14.64 -52.07
CA ASN A 571 -6.03 -13.21 -51.94
C ASN A 571 -6.38 -12.65 -50.55
N ILE A 572 -7.42 -13.16 -49.89
CA ILE A 572 -7.83 -12.69 -48.56
C ILE A 572 -7.11 -13.36 -47.41
N LEU A 573 -6.42 -14.48 -47.61
CA LEU A 573 -5.83 -15.23 -46.50
C LEU A 573 -4.85 -14.39 -45.65
N PRO A 574 -4.01 -13.49 -46.22
CA PRO A 574 -3.21 -12.56 -45.42
C PRO A 574 -4.06 -11.58 -44.60
N ALA A 575 -5.17 -11.08 -45.15
CA ALA A 575 -6.09 -10.20 -44.46
C ALA A 575 -6.87 -10.91 -43.33
N LEU A 576 -7.27 -12.18 -43.54
CA LEU A 576 -7.85 -13.03 -42.50
C LEU A 576 -6.85 -13.34 -41.38
N GLY A 577 -5.56 -13.49 -41.70
CA GLY A 577 -4.50 -13.61 -40.69
C GLY A 577 -4.31 -12.34 -39.86
N ASN A 578 -4.37 -11.17 -40.51
CA ASN A 578 -4.34 -9.87 -39.81
C ASN A 578 -5.56 -9.65 -38.92
N GLU A 579 -6.75 -10.05 -39.38
CA GLU A 579 -7.99 -10.04 -38.61
C GLU A 579 -7.89 -10.95 -37.38
N PHE A 580 -7.39 -12.17 -37.53
CA PHE A 580 -7.15 -13.08 -36.40
C PHE A 580 -6.21 -12.45 -35.36
N ILE A 581 -5.15 -11.77 -35.81
CA ILE A 581 -4.21 -11.04 -34.95
C ILE A 581 -4.88 -9.82 -34.28
N ALA A 582 -5.84 -9.16 -34.93
CA ALA A 582 -6.64 -8.09 -34.33
C ALA A 582 -7.53 -8.64 -33.21
N VAL A 583 -8.38 -9.63 -33.52
CA VAL A 583 -9.27 -10.29 -32.56
C VAL A 583 -8.51 -10.84 -31.36
N LEU A 584 -7.33 -11.47 -31.56
CA LEU A 584 -6.49 -11.97 -30.48
C LEU A 584 -6.09 -10.87 -29.48
N LYS A 585 -5.73 -9.67 -29.96
CA LYS A 585 -5.42 -8.54 -29.09
C LYS A 585 -6.68 -7.96 -28.43
N GLU A 586 -7.78 -7.91 -29.16
CA GLU A 586 -9.07 -7.44 -28.64
C GLU A 586 -9.62 -8.33 -27.51
N THR A 587 -9.21 -9.60 -27.42
CA THR A 587 -9.55 -10.45 -26.26
C THR A 587 -9.10 -9.88 -24.92
N SER A 588 -8.13 -8.96 -24.88
CA SER A 588 -7.67 -8.26 -23.66
C SER A 588 -8.78 -7.56 -22.87
N VAL A 589 -9.93 -7.28 -23.50
CA VAL A 589 -11.07 -6.60 -22.88
C VAL A 589 -12.15 -7.57 -22.37
N ILE A 590 -11.99 -8.89 -22.58
CA ILE A 590 -12.95 -9.88 -22.04
C ILE A 590 -12.90 -9.97 -20.50
N GLY A 591 -11.81 -9.49 -19.88
CA GLY A 591 -11.68 -9.35 -18.43
C GLY A 591 -12.79 -8.52 -17.77
N TYR A 592 -13.46 -7.63 -18.51
CA TYR A 592 -14.66 -6.93 -18.02
C TYR A 592 -15.85 -7.85 -17.74
N LEU A 593 -15.84 -9.09 -18.24
CA LEU A 593 -16.85 -10.13 -17.93
C LEU A 593 -16.41 -11.05 -16.78
N GLY A 594 -15.30 -10.74 -16.09
CA GLY A 594 -14.70 -11.62 -15.07
C GLY A 594 -13.90 -12.80 -15.63
N VAL A 595 -13.77 -12.94 -16.95
CA VAL A 595 -12.97 -14.00 -17.59
C VAL A 595 -11.48 -13.74 -17.38
N ILE A 596 -10.73 -14.75 -16.94
CA ILE A 596 -9.26 -14.69 -16.88
C ILE A 596 -8.72 -14.89 -18.30
N ASP A 597 -8.47 -13.80 -19.02
CA ASP A 597 -7.64 -13.78 -20.23
C ASP A 597 -6.16 -13.49 -19.89
N LEU A 598 -5.28 -13.42 -20.87
CA LEU A 598 -3.86 -13.13 -20.65
C LEU A 598 -3.61 -11.75 -19.99
N THR A 599 -4.42 -10.73 -20.32
CA THR A 599 -4.35 -9.40 -19.68
C THR A 599 -4.89 -9.45 -18.25
N ARG A 600 -6.05 -10.09 -18.02
CA ARG A 600 -6.60 -10.28 -16.67
C ARG A 600 -5.71 -11.16 -15.78
N ALA A 601 -5.03 -12.17 -16.32
CA ALA A 601 -4.03 -12.96 -15.60
C ALA A 601 -2.85 -12.08 -15.17
N GLY A 602 -2.36 -11.21 -16.05
CA GLY A 602 -1.40 -10.18 -15.73
C GLY A 602 -1.87 -9.24 -14.62
N GLU A 603 -3.10 -8.77 -14.69
CA GLU A 603 -3.71 -7.90 -13.68
C GLU A 603 -3.86 -8.60 -12.31
N LEU A 604 -4.25 -9.88 -12.29
CA LEU A 604 -4.31 -10.70 -11.07
C LEU A 604 -2.90 -10.92 -10.48
N VAL A 605 -1.88 -11.15 -11.30
CA VAL A 605 -0.51 -11.29 -10.82
C VAL A 605 0.08 -9.94 -10.39
N ARG A 606 -0.26 -8.83 -11.06
CA ARG A 606 0.09 -7.47 -10.64
C ARG A 606 -0.47 -7.18 -9.25
N SER A 607 -1.77 -7.45 -9.05
CA SER A 607 -2.46 -7.33 -7.77
C SER A 607 -1.80 -8.17 -6.66
N ARG A 608 -1.24 -9.35 -6.98
CA ARG A 608 -0.52 -10.24 -6.03
C ARG A 608 0.98 -9.98 -5.86
N THR A 609 1.58 -9.12 -6.70
CA THR A 609 3.03 -8.82 -6.68
C THR A 609 3.34 -7.39 -6.28
N ALA A 610 2.32 -6.53 -6.27
CA ALA A 610 2.42 -5.07 -6.34
C ALA A 610 3.27 -4.54 -7.51
N ASP A 611 3.60 -5.39 -8.48
CA ASP A 611 4.61 -5.10 -9.51
C ASP A 611 3.95 -4.77 -10.85
N ALA A 612 3.56 -3.51 -11.01
CA ALA A 612 2.94 -3.02 -12.23
C ALA A 612 3.89 -3.07 -13.42
N PHE A 613 5.13 -2.61 -13.25
CA PHE A 613 6.06 -2.44 -14.36
C PHE A 613 6.43 -3.78 -15.00
N PHE A 614 6.94 -4.73 -14.22
CA PHE A 614 7.45 -5.98 -14.77
C PHE A 614 6.33 -6.91 -15.26
N THR A 615 5.22 -6.96 -14.53
CA THR A 615 4.09 -7.82 -14.91
C THR A 615 3.45 -7.34 -16.22
N LEU A 616 3.23 -6.03 -16.39
CA LEU A 616 2.69 -5.48 -17.64
C LEU A 616 3.68 -5.61 -18.80
N LEU A 617 4.99 -5.40 -18.55
CA LEU A 617 6.04 -5.63 -19.55
C LEU A 617 6.04 -7.09 -20.04
N PHE A 618 5.85 -8.06 -19.13
CA PHE A 618 5.82 -9.48 -19.50
C PHE A 618 4.53 -9.89 -20.23
N VAL A 619 3.36 -9.36 -19.82
CA VAL A 619 2.11 -9.54 -20.57
C VAL A 619 2.26 -9.04 -22.00
N ALA A 620 2.81 -7.83 -22.17
CA ALA A 620 3.11 -7.25 -23.48
C ALA A 620 4.10 -8.12 -24.27
N LEU A 621 5.12 -8.69 -23.61
CA LEU A 621 6.07 -9.62 -24.24
C LEU A 621 5.41 -10.93 -24.70
N ILE A 622 4.51 -11.55 -23.92
CA ILE A 622 3.76 -12.73 -24.37
C ILE A 622 2.90 -12.37 -25.60
N TYR A 623 2.11 -11.30 -25.54
CA TYR A 623 1.32 -10.86 -26.70
C TYR A 623 2.20 -10.61 -27.92
N LEU A 624 3.37 -9.99 -27.75
CA LEU A 624 4.32 -9.74 -28.83
C LEU A 624 4.88 -11.04 -29.42
N ILE A 625 5.25 -12.02 -28.58
CA ILE A 625 5.70 -13.35 -29.02
C ILE A 625 4.59 -14.08 -29.79
N LEU A 626 3.35 -14.04 -29.32
CA LEU A 626 2.20 -14.62 -30.01
C LEU A 626 1.98 -13.97 -31.38
N VAL A 627 1.98 -12.64 -31.44
CA VAL A 627 1.79 -11.88 -32.68
C VAL A 627 2.92 -12.15 -33.67
N PHE A 628 4.19 -12.19 -33.24
CA PHE A 628 5.31 -12.54 -34.12
C PHE A 628 5.23 -14.00 -34.61
N GLY A 629 4.91 -14.94 -33.72
CA GLY A 629 4.75 -16.35 -34.06
C GLY A 629 3.65 -16.57 -35.10
N LEU A 630 2.47 -16.00 -34.86
CA LEU A 630 1.33 -16.05 -35.78
C LEU A 630 1.63 -15.34 -37.11
N SER A 631 2.25 -14.16 -37.08
CA SER A 631 2.68 -13.45 -38.29
C SER A 631 3.67 -14.27 -39.12
N ALA A 632 4.62 -14.96 -38.48
CA ALA A 632 5.56 -15.85 -39.16
C ALA A 632 4.86 -17.08 -39.76
N VAL A 633 3.87 -17.65 -39.06
CA VAL A 633 3.03 -18.76 -39.53
C VAL A 633 2.20 -18.33 -40.75
N PHE A 634 1.46 -17.21 -40.69
CA PHE A 634 0.68 -16.71 -41.81
C PHE A 634 1.56 -16.35 -43.01
N LYS A 635 2.71 -15.68 -42.80
CA LYS A 635 3.70 -15.39 -43.85
C LYS A 635 4.31 -16.66 -44.48
N ARG A 636 4.38 -17.78 -43.73
CA ARG A 636 4.78 -19.09 -44.27
C ARG A 636 3.66 -19.74 -45.09
N PHE A 637 2.40 -19.63 -44.68
CA PHE A 637 1.25 -20.06 -45.46
C PHE A 637 1.11 -19.27 -46.77
N GLU A 638 1.19 -17.94 -46.71
CA GLU A 638 1.23 -17.03 -47.85
C GLU A 638 2.32 -17.42 -48.85
N ARG A 639 3.58 -17.58 -48.39
CA ARG A 639 4.69 -18.03 -49.25
C ARG A 639 4.48 -19.41 -49.88
N ARG A 640 3.75 -20.32 -49.20
CA ARG A 640 3.43 -21.64 -49.74
C ARG A 640 2.35 -21.58 -50.82
N LEU A 641 1.35 -20.71 -50.64
CA LEU A 641 0.30 -20.47 -51.63
C LEU A 641 0.85 -19.76 -52.86
N ASN A 642 1.64 -18.70 -52.68
CA ASN A 642 2.26 -17.96 -53.80
C ASN A 642 3.26 -18.80 -54.60
N ARG A 643 3.83 -19.87 -54.01
CA ARG A 643 4.62 -20.88 -54.74
C ARG A 643 3.78 -21.77 -55.65
N SER A 644 2.49 -21.94 -55.36
CA SER A 644 1.55 -22.70 -56.19
C SER A 644 1.04 -21.93 -57.40
N ASP A 645 1.34 -20.62 -57.50
CA ASP A 645 0.96 -19.75 -58.61
C ASP A 645 2.15 -19.39 -59.53
N ARG A 646 3.35 -19.91 -59.22
CA ARG A 646 4.60 -19.67 -59.97
C ARG A 646 5.15 -20.93 -60.65
N ASN A 647 4.47 -22.06 -60.48
CA ASN A 647 4.63 -23.32 -61.19
C ASN A 647 3.31 -23.64 -61.91
#